data_AF-A0A2U1J0V5-F1
#
_entry.id   AF-A0A2U1J0V5-F1
#
_cell.length_a   1.000
_cell.length_b   1.000
_cell.length_c   1.000
_cell.angle_alpha   90.00
_cell.angle_beta   90.00
_cell.angle_gamma   90.00
#
_symmetry.space_group_name_H-M   'P 1'
#
loop_
_entity.id
_entity.type
_entity.pdbx_description
1 polymer ?
#
loop_
_entity_poly.entity_id
_entity_poly.type
_entity_poly.pdbx_seq_one_letter_code
_entity_poly.pdbx_strand_id
1 'polypeptide(L)'
;MPSEISRIATNIGFPISCIAITENDEIIIGGGGGPGRSGVKNKIIIGKINPEKLKLSIKAEHEFGNDEDAPTCIALHPRERNLVAGVNCKRDEILNGENKSVRVFEIQKKKFIQKNSVKINDSIKIEDYLKFIVFDKKGSFLCCGSSDGTFSCLNFPSLTKRIPTQKANQEVVGADINLNSKLIAIVTASELRVINSNTGDLVQTVSDPHVASGEGAMFRALKFGNTRKTSHLLYTVLNMKSRKGAYIAVWNMDTWKRTITKQVSKSPVTSFCISFDKNLVAVANSTNEIIILDLSTLKIVLSIPNAHTFAITSLSFNKSSNYLVSGSADETYGICIVPDPTSRTLISAIQNNSFIATTPLASEVVDAITNSLSQDWGNPSSLNEYGIGAKRSIENARTLVGNVIGADSKDIVFTSGGTESNNVALFSALKYWENGGYAGIPHFITSEIEHPAVLEPIRALVLQNRITVSFLPTLKSGSVDVSEQIVTKILAENFNTVMISVMLVNNETGVINDIKSLTRIAKENGMNIGHKIFVHTDAAQAIGKIGVDVDDLDVDYLTVVGHKIYGPRIGALYAKNAGIDTPIYPLMFGGGQERGFRPGTENTPMIVGLGKACELVSENLCSYIHHYEMLKTHFLKSIEEKKPKNINIIFHGHQNKPKLITPNVVNFSIQLSNCFCVDVRERVSSADLTKLLEERGISIGRGSACHSGLKICSPVLTAMGIDSEIAGNSLRFSVGRGTSVEDVDFFVKCYWEVVNEML
;
A
#
# COMPACT_ATOMS: atom_id res chain seq x y z
N MET A 1 9.17 7.39 12.45
CA MET A 1 10.63 7.11 12.44
C MET A 1 11.38 8.34 11.97
N PRO A 2 12.53 8.67 12.58
CA PRO A 2 13.03 10.04 12.60
C PRO A 2 13.49 10.51 11.22
N SER A 3 13.19 11.77 10.96
CA SER A 3 13.67 12.63 9.86
C SER A 3 15.19 12.82 9.83
N GLU A 4 15.96 11.85 10.33
CA GLU A 4 17.43 11.81 10.34
C GLU A 4 18.01 10.75 9.38
N ILE A 5 17.20 9.86 8.77
CA ILE A 5 17.72 8.80 7.89
C ILE A 5 18.16 9.36 6.50
N SER A 6 17.79 10.59 6.12
CA SER A 6 17.97 11.06 4.74
C SER A 6 19.32 11.73 4.42
N ARG A 7 20.32 11.71 5.32
CA ARG A 7 21.69 12.12 5.00
C ARG A 7 22.73 11.28 5.73
N ILE A 8 23.08 10.14 5.15
CA ILE A 8 24.34 9.46 5.49
C ILE A 8 25.19 9.41 4.22
N ALA A 9 25.43 10.60 3.67
CA ALA A 9 26.48 10.83 2.68
C ALA A 9 27.82 10.78 3.43
N THR A 10 28.47 9.62 3.42
CA THR A 10 29.75 9.43 4.10
C THR A 10 30.88 9.62 3.11
N ASN A 11 31.78 10.55 3.40
CA ASN A 11 32.95 10.82 2.58
C ASN A 11 33.95 9.64 2.65
N ILE A 12 34.51 9.25 1.50
CA ILE A 12 35.51 8.18 1.37
C ILE A 12 36.85 8.67 0.80
N GLY A 13 36.99 9.97 0.56
CA GLY A 13 38.23 10.64 0.16
C GLY A 13 38.56 10.59 -1.34
N PHE A 14 37.64 10.11 -2.18
CA PHE A 14 37.78 10.17 -3.64
C PHE A 14 36.41 10.18 -4.36
N PRO A 15 36.28 10.85 -5.51
CA PRO A 15 35.03 10.88 -6.28
C PRO A 15 34.59 9.48 -6.70
N ILE A 16 33.31 9.13 -6.49
CA ILE A 16 32.79 7.81 -6.84
C ILE A 16 32.30 7.79 -8.27
N SER A 17 32.74 6.81 -9.06
CA SER A 17 32.30 6.61 -10.44
C SER A 17 31.36 5.41 -10.58
N CYS A 18 31.55 4.37 -9.78
CA CYS A 18 30.79 3.13 -9.90
C CYS A 18 30.62 2.39 -8.57
N ILE A 19 29.48 1.73 -8.40
CA ILE A 19 29.12 0.93 -7.21
C ILE A 19 28.52 -0.41 -7.64
N ALA A 20 28.88 -1.47 -6.93
CA ALA A 20 28.24 -2.77 -7.02
C ALA A 20 28.09 -3.40 -5.63
N ILE A 21 27.09 -4.24 -5.43
CA ILE A 21 26.85 -4.95 -4.17
C ILE A 21 26.95 -6.45 -4.44
N THR A 22 27.72 -7.15 -3.61
CA THR A 22 27.88 -8.61 -3.69
C THR A 22 26.68 -9.34 -3.09
N GLU A 23 26.58 -10.65 -3.33
CA GLU A 23 25.51 -11.47 -2.74
C GLU A 23 25.51 -11.50 -1.20
N ASN A 24 26.64 -11.17 -0.57
CA ASN A 24 26.81 -11.15 0.89
C ASN A 24 26.71 -9.72 1.47
N ASP A 25 26.07 -8.80 0.74
CA ASP A 25 25.85 -7.40 1.13
C ASP A 25 27.16 -6.63 1.39
N GLU A 26 28.24 -7.02 0.73
CA GLU A 26 29.48 -6.24 0.67
C GLU A 26 29.40 -5.23 -0.49
N ILE A 27 29.66 -3.95 -0.21
CA ILE A 27 29.68 -2.87 -1.20
C ILE A 27 31.07 -2.77 -1.78
N ILE A 28 31.13 -2.72 -3.11
CA ILE A 28 32.32 -2.37 -3.87
C ILE A 28 32.12 -0.96 -4.44
N ILE A 29 33.10 -0.09 -4.20
CA ILE A 29 33.09 1.29 -4.68
C ILE A 29 34.37 1.51 -5.48
N GLY A 30 34.22 2.00 -6.71
CA GLY A 30 35.33 2.39 -7.57
C GLY A 30 35.26 3.87 -7.91
N GLY A 31 36.40 4.54 -7.89
CA GLY A 31 36.51 5.93 -8.30
C GLY A 31 37.92 6.49 -8.16
N GLY A 32 38.03 7.82 -8.27
CA GLY A 32 39.31 8.52 -8.25
C GLY A 32 39.24 9.91 -8.85
N GLY A 33 40.36 10.64 -8.77
CA GLY A 33 40.50 11.99 -9.31
C GLY A 33 40.82 12.03 -10.82
N GLY A 34 41.11 10.87 -11.41
CA GLY A 34 41.68 10.76 -12.76
C GLY A 34 43.16 11.19 -12.81
N PRO A 35 43.81 11.08 -13.98
CA PRO A 35 45.24 11.34 -14.12
C PRO A 35 45.65 12.82 -13.88
N GLY A 36 44.69 13.74 -13.74
CA GLY A 36 44.93 15.18 -13.62
C GLY A 36 44.75 15.79 -12.23
N ARG A 37 44.22 15.07 -11.23
CA ARG A 37 44.05 15.60 -9.86
C ARG A 37 45.17 15.09 -8.95
N SER A 38 46.23 15.88 -8.84
CA SER A 38 47.34 15.62 -7.92
C SER A 38 46.84 15.36 -6.49
N GLY A 39 47.14 14.18 -5.94
CA GLY A 39 46.86 13.82 -4.55
C GLY A 39 45.62 12.96 -4.30
N VAL A 40 44.72 12.78 -5.28
CA VAL A 40 43.55 11.87 -5.14
C VAL A 40 43.84 10.55 -5.84
N LYS A 41 43.95 9.48 -5.05
CA LYS A 41 44.32 8.14 -5.53
C LYS A 41 43.15 7.45 -6.25
N ASN A 42 43.44 6.79 -7.37
CA ASN A 42 42.48 5.96 -8.10
C ASN A 42 42.37 4.60 -7.41
N LYS A 43 41.18 4.20 -6.96
CA LYS A 43 41.00 3.01 -6.12
C LYS A 43 39.71 2.24 -6.39
N ILE A 44 39.74 0.95 -6.06
CA ILE A 44 38.55 0.14 -5.75
C ILE A 44 38.64 -0.31 -4.30
N ILE A 45 37.54 -0.15 -3.57
CA ILE A 45 37.41 -0.63 -2.20
C ILE A 45 36.26 -1.63 -2.10
N ILE A 46 36.38 -2.59 -1.19
CA ILE A 46 35.27 -3.44 -0.76
C ILE A 46 35.10 -3.31 0.75
N GLY A 47 33.87 -3.14 1.19
CA GLY A 47 33.53 -3.06 2.61
C GLY A 47 32.17 -3.67 2.91
N LYS A 48 31.87 -3.85 4.19
CA LYS A 48 30.55 -4.30 4.66
C LYS A 48 29.88 -3.17 5.43
N ILE A 49 28.59 -3.00 5.21
CA ILE A 49 27.78 -2.03 5.95
C ILE A 49 27.55 -2.56 7.36
N ASN A 50 27.75 -1.70 8.36
CA ASN A 50 27.11 -1.88 9.66
C ASN A 50 25.68 -1.31 9.57
N PRO A 51 24.63 -2.14 9.60
CA PRO A 51 23.25 -1.68 9.40
C PRO A 51 22.73 -0.74 10.49
N GLU A 52 23.25 -0.83 11.72
CA GLU A 52 22.86 0.07 12.82
C GLU A 52 23.48 1.46 12.68
N LYS A 53 24.70 1.53 12.16
CA LYS A 53 25.48 2.77 12.04
C LYS A 53 25.48 3.36 10.63
N LEU A 54 24.92 2.62 9.66
CA LEU A 54 24.92 2.92 8.22
C LEU A 54 26.30 3.38 7.71
N LYS A 55 27.36 2.76 8.25
CA LYS A 55 28.75 3.08 7.95
C LYS A 55 29.44 1.89 7.30
N LEU A 56 30.25 2.16 6.28
CA LEU A 56 31.05 1.18 5.57
C LEU A 56 32.31 0.86 6.39
N SER A 57 32.49 -0.41 6.71
CA SER A 57 33.76 -0.94 7.22
C SER A 57 34.55 -1.52 6.05
N ILE A 58 35.62 -0.83 5.66
CA ILE A 58 36.50 -1.24 4.55
C ILE A 58 37.24 -2.53 4.95
N LYS A 59 37.17 -3.53 4.08
CA LYS A 59 37.82 -4.84 4.25
C LYS A 59 39.08 -4.99 3.42
N ALA A 60 39.06 -4.45 2.21
CA ALA A 60 40.19 -4.46 1.30
C ALA A 60 40.10 -3.27 0.34
N GLU A 61 41.25 -2.84 -0.14
CA GLU A 61 41.37 -1.84 -1.18
C GLU A 61 42.41 -2.27 -2.21
N HIS A 62 42.28 -1.73 -3.42
CA HIS A 62 43.26 -1.81 -4.48
C HIS A 62 43.45 -0.41 -5.04
N GLU A 63 44.71 0.02 -5.11
CA GLU A 63 45.11 1.31 -5.66
C GLU A 63 45.75 1.07 -7.03
N PHE A 64 45.28 1.80 -8.04
CA PHE A 64 45.83 1.76 -9.39
C PHE A 64 47.09 2.63 -9.50
N GLY A 65 47.86 2.44 -10.57
CA GLY A 65 49.02 3.29 -10.83
C GLY A 65 48.65 4.77 -10.97
N ASN A 66 49.57 5.67 -10.58
CA ASN A 66 49.35 7.12 -10.63
C ASN A 66 48.98 7.65 -12.03
N ASP A 67 49.44 6.96 -13.09
CA ASP A 67 49.19 7.32 -14.49
C ASP A 67 48.06 6.50 -15.14
N GLU A 68 47.45 5.58 -14.41
CA GLU A 68 46.25 4.84 -14.86
C GLU A 68 44.98 5.64 -14.52
N ASP A 69 43.90 5.44 -15.29
CA ASP A 69 42.63 6.10 -15.01
C ASP A 69 41.94 5.55 -13.76
N ALA A 70 40.96 6.29 -13.26
CA ALA A 70 40.02 5.77 -12.26
C ALA A 70 39.14 4.67 -12.86
N PRO A 71 38.68 3.69 -12.07
CA PRO A 71 37.69 2.72 -12.52
C PRO A 71 36.37 3.41 -12.85
N THR A 72 35.98 3.35 -14.12
CA THR A 72 34.82 4.07 -14.66
C THR A 72 33.54 3.25 -14.56
N CYS A 73 33.65 1.92 -14.62
CA CYS A 73 32.56 0.99 -14.45
C CYS A 73 33.05 -0.32 -13.85
N ILE A 74 32.15 -1.05 -13.18
CA ILE A 74 32.43 -2.36 -12.60
C ILE A 74 31.26 -3.31 -12.81
N ALA A 75 31.55 -4.61 -12.89
CA ALA A 75 30.57 -5.67 -12.91
C ALA A 75 31.02 -6.85 -12.06
N LEU A 76 30.12 -7.36 -11.23
CA LEU A 76 30.35 -8.56 -10.44
C LEU A 76 29.90 -9.80 -11.20
N HIS A 77 30.73 -10.85 -11.15
CA HIS A 77 30.32 -12.15 -11.63
C HIS A 77 29.14 -12.66 -10.77
N PRO A 78 28.06 -13.18 -11.37
CA PRO A 78 26.82 -13.50 -10.64
C PRO A 78 26.95 -14.66 -9.66
N ARG A 79 28.03 -15.46 -9.73
CA ARG A 79 28.20 -16.69 -8.93
C ARG A 79 29.58 -16.84 -8.29
N GLU A 80 30.56 -16.08 -8.75
CA GLU A 80 31.95 -16.22 -8.33
C GLU A 80 32.40 -14.90 -7.74
N ARG A 81 33.41 -14.93 -6.88
CA ARG A 81 33.98 -13.70 -6.29
C ARG A 81 34.92 -12.98 -7.26
N ASN A 82 34.52 -12.87 -8.52
CA ASN A 82 35.25 -12.19 -9.57
C ASN A 82 34.60 -10.83 -9.85
N LEU A 83 35.43 -9.79 -9.92
CA LEU A 83 35.08 -8.42 -10.27
C LEU A 83 35.76 -8.08 -11.59
N VAL A 84 35.02 -7.47 -12.50
CA VAL A 84 35.59 -6.91 -13.72
C VAL A 84 35.45 -5.40 -13.66
N ALA A 85 36.54 -4.67 -13.89
CA ALA A 85 36.59 -3.22 -13.86
C ALA A 85 37.06 -2.65 -15.20
N GLY A 86 36.46 -1.53 -15.61
CA GLY A 86 36.89 -0.73 -16.73
C GLY A 86 37.87 0.34 -16.28
N VAL A 87 39.15 0.17 -16.62
CA VAL A 87 40.25 1.04 -16.19
C VAL A 87 41.21 1.19 -17.35
N ASN A 88 41.39 2.41 -17.87
CA ASN A 88 42.37 2.61 -18.92
C ASN A 88 43.80 2.45 -18.37
N CYS A 89 44.66 1.91 -19.23
CA CYS A 89 46.09 1.86 -19.01
C CYS A 89 46.74 3.25 -18.91
N LYS A 90 48.05 3.28 -18.69
CA LYS A 90 48.84 4.51 -18.75
C LYS A 90 48.76 5.16 -20.13
N ARG A 91 48.93 6.48 -20.16
CA ARG A 91 48.88 7.30 -21.38
C ARG A 91 49.71 6.73 -22.54
N ASP A 92 50.95 6.32 -22.27
CA ASP A 92 51.85 5.79 -23.32
C ASP A 92 51.36 4.44 -23.87
N GLU A 93 50.80 3.57 -23.01
CA GLU A 93 50.22 2.30 -23.44
C GLU A 93 48.98 2.54 -24.31
N ILE A 94 48.16 3.55 -24.01
CA ILE A 94 47.01 3.93 -24.85
C ILE A 94 47.48 4.41 -26.23
N LEU A 95 48.47 5.31 -26.27
CA LEU A 95 49.01 5.85 -27.52
C LEU A 95 49.66 4.77 -28.41
N ASN A 96 50.24 3.74 -27.78
CA ASN A 96 50.78 2.56 -28.48
C ASN A 96 49.69 1.54 -28.88
N GLY A 97 48.42 1.80 -28.58
CA GLY A 97 47.31 0.90 -28.89
C GLY A 97 47.29 -0.36 -28.01
N GLU A 98 47.84 -0.32 -26.80
CA GLU A 98 47.89 -1.45 -25.85
C GLU A 98 46.94 -1.28 -24.67
N ASN A 99 45.86 -0.51 -24.82
CA ASN A 99 44.90 -0.25 -23.76
C ASN A 99 44.10 -1.50 -23.36
N LYS A 100 44.60 -2.28 -22.39
CA LYS A 100 43.94 -3.49 -21.86
C LYS A 100 42.81 -3.17 -20.88
N SER A 101 41.90 -2.29 -21.26
CA SER A 101 41.00 -1.58 -20.34
C SER A 101 40.05 -2.44 -19.51
N VAL A 102 39.80 -3.70 -19.88
CA VAL A 102 39.00 -4.64 -19.08
C VAL A 102 39.93 -5.41 -18.13
N ARG A 103 39.84 -5.14 -16.82
CA ARG A 103 40.66 -5.75 -15.76
C ARG A 103 39.83 -6.72 -14.92
N VAL A 104 40.32 -7.96 -14.72
CA VAL A 104 39.64 -8.99 -13.91
C VAL A 104 40.36 -9.16 -12.58
N PHE A 105 39.61 -9.05 -11.49
CA PHE A 105 40.07 -9.22 -10.12
C PHE A 105 39.35 -10.37 -9.42
N GLU A 106 40.10 -11.24 -8.75
CA GLU A 106 39.55 -12.18 -7.77
C GLU A 106 39.52 -11.49 -6.39
N ILE A 107 38.37 -11.49 -5.73
CA ILE A 107 38.18 -10.91 -4.41
C ILE A 107 38.43 -11.99 -3.35
N GLN A 108 39.58 -11.91 -2.69
CA GLN A 108 39.91 -12.74 -1.54
C GLN A 108 39.68 -11.97 -0.23
N LYS A 109 39.61 -12.68 0.92
CA LYS A 109 39.15 -12.13 2.22
C LYS A 109 39.67 -10.73 2.60
N LYS A 110 40.88 -10.34 2.18
CA LYS A 110 41.48 -9.02 2.47
C LYS A 110 42.22 -8.37 1.29
N LYS A 111 42.06 -8.86 0.05
CA LYS A 111 42.79 -8.32 -1.10
C LYS A 111 42.07 -8.57 -2.42
N PHE A 112 42.28 -7.65 -3.36
CA PHE A 112 42.00 -7.88 -4.77
C PHE A 112 43.25 -8.46 -5.44
N ILE A 113 43.09 -9.56 -6.19
CA ILE A 113 44.16 -10.12 -7.01
C ILE A 113 43.78 -9.93 -8.47
N GLN A 114 44.53 -9.11 -9.21
CA GLN A 114 44.36 -9.02 -10.66
C GLN A 114 44.79 -10.34 -11.31
N LYS A 115 43.87 -10.95 -12.07
CA LYS A 115 44.09 -12.25 -12.74
C LYS A 115 44.36 -12.11 -14.23
N ASN A 116 43.67 -11.17 -14.87
CA ASN A 116 43.71 -11.03 -16.31
C ASN A 116 43.38 -9.59 -16.73
N SER A 117 43.80 -9.20 -17.92
CA SER A 117 43.37 -7.95 -18.56
C SER A 117 43.33 -8.10 -20.08
N VAL A 118 42.37 -7.42 -20.73
CA VAL A 118 42.18 -7.54 -22.18
C VAL A 118 41.83 -6.20 -22.82
N LYS A 119 42.33 -6.01 -24.04
CA LYS A 119 42.01 -4.88 -24.93
C LYS A 119 40.74 -5.19 -25.72
N ILE A 120 39.85 -4.20 -25.86
CA ILE A 120 38.53 -4.41 -26.51
C ILE A 120 38.34 -3.63 -27.83
N ASN A 121 39.07 -2.54 -28.03
CA ASN A 121 39.05 -1.73 -29.24
C ASN A 121 40.46 -1.19 -29.51
N ASP A 122 40.69 -0.72 -30.74
CA ASP A 122 41.97 -0.17 -31.18
C ASP A 122 42.05 1.36 -31.03
N SER A 123 41.21 1.97 -30.19
CA SER A 123 41.29 3.42 -29.97
C SER A 123 42.61 3.77 -29.27
N ILE A 124 43.25 4.80 -29.80
CA ILE A 124 44.46 5.42 -29.26
C ILE A 124 44.17 6.79 -28.62
N LYS A 125 42.88 7.18 -28.56
CA LYS A 125 42.47 8.43 -27.94
C LYS A 125 42.42 8.26 -26.43
N ILE A 126 43.07 9.17 -25.72
CA ILE A 126 43.18 9.10 -24.26
C ILE A 126 41.84 9.44 -23.60
N GLU A 127 40.99 10.24 -24.25
CA GLU A 127 39.63 10.51 -23.76
C GLU A 127 38.67 9.31 -23.89
N ASP A 128 39.05 8.25 -24.59
CA ASP A 128 38.18 7.09 -24.76
C ASP A 128 38.28 6.13 -23.58
N TYR A 129 37.14 5.80 -22.98
CA TYR A 129 37.07 4.92 -21.80
C TYR A 129 35.87 3.97 -21.87
N LEU A 130 35.84 3.00 -20.94
CA LEU A 130 34.74 2.03 -20.80
C LEU A 130 33.55 2.65 -20.07
N LYS A 131 32.36 2.59 -20.67
CA LYS A 131 31.13 3.17 -20.10
C LYS A 131 30.37 2.19 -19.22
N PHE A 132 30.38 0.92 -19.59
CA PHE A 132 29.69 -0.13 -18.84
C PHE A 132 30.37 -1.48 -19.06
N ILE A 133 30.15 -2.36 -18.09
CA ILE A 133 30.39 -3.79 -18.18
C ILE A 133 29.14 -4.46 -17.61
N VAL A 134 28.63 -5.49 -18.27
CA VAL A 134 27.47 -6.25 -17.79
C VAL A 134 27.69 -7.75 -18.03
N PHE A 135 27.46 -8.54 -17.00
CA PHE A 135 27.48 -10.00 -17.11
C PHE A 135 26.12 -10.54 -17.55
N ASP A 136 26.15 -11.62 -18.31
CA ASP A 136 24.97 -12.47 -18.47
C ASP A 136 24.60 -13.12 -17.13
N LYS A 137 23.35 -13.57 -16.97
CA LYS A 137 22.89 -14.12 -15.69
C LYS A 137 23.62 -15.38 -15.24
N LYS A 138 24.23 -16.13 -16.18
CA LYS A 138 25.02 -17.32 -15.86
C LYS A 138 26.49 -17.00 -15.55
N GLY A 139 26.97 -15.81 -15.91
CA GLY A 139 28.38 -15.42 -15.79
C GLY A 139 29.30 -16.03 -16.88
N SER A 140 28.70 -16.68 -17.88
CA SER A 140 29.39 -17.30 -19.02
C SER A 140 29.99 -16.31 -20.01
N PHE A 141 29.45 -15.09 -20.09
CA PHE A 141 30.01 -14.01 -20.88
C PHE A 141 29.66 -12.65 -20.29
N LEU A 142 30.40 -11.63 -20.72
CA LEU A 142 30.15 -10.24 -20.40
C LEU A 142 30.11 -9.40 -21.68
N CYS A 143 29.39 -8.28 -21.63
CA CYS A 143 29.44 -7.26 -22.67
C CYS A 143 29.96 -5.95 -22.08
N CYS A 144 30.77 -5.26 -22.86
CA CYS A 144 31.40 -4.01 -22.47
C CYS A 144 31.33 -3.03 -23.65
N GLY A 145 31.15 -1.75 -23.36
CA GLY A 145 31.06 -0.69 -24.36
C GLY A 145 31.91 0.50 -23.99
N SER A 146 32.43 1.18 -25.02
CA SER A 146 33.34 2.31 -24.88
C SER A 146 32.71 3.60 -25.42
N SER A 147 33.26 4.73 -24.98
CA SER A 147 32.85 6.08 -25.40
C SER A 147 33.02 6.32 -26.89
N ASP A 148 33.92 5.58 -27.55
CA ASP A 148 34.17 5.63 -29.01
C ASP A 148 33.04 5.02 -29.87
N GLY A 149 31.99 4.50 -29.23
CA GLY A 149 30.85 3.85 -29.87
C GLY A 149 31.04 2.35 -30.12
N THR A 150 32.17 1.77 -29.74
CA THR A 150 32.40 0.32 -29.87
C THR A 150 31.80 -0.45 -28.69
N PHE A 151 31.30 -1.65 -28.96
CA PHE A 151 30.97 -2.61 -27.92
C PHE A 151 31.39 -4.02 -28.30
N SER A 152 31.83 -4.78 -27.31
CA SER A 152 32.34 -6.14 -27.46
C SER A 152 31.71 -7.05 -26.42
N CYS A 153 31.41 -8.29 -26.80
CA CYS A 153 31.02 -9.33 -25.86
C CYS A 153 32.09 -10.42 -25.82
N LEU A 154 32.49 -10.80 -24.61
CA LEU A 154 33.63 -11.66 -24.34
C LEU A 154 33.18 -12.87 -23.53
N ASN A 155 33.61 -14.07 -23.91
CA ASN A 155 33.40 -15.27 -23.11
C ASN A 155 34.19 -15.16 -21.80
N PHE A 156 33.61 -15.58 -20.69
CA PHE A 156 34.27 -15.56 -19.37
C PHE A 156 34.48 -17.00 -18.88
N PRO A 157 35.66 -17.34 -18.29
CA PRO A 157 36.78 -16.45 -17.91
C PRO A 157 37.83 -16.22 -19.01
N SER A 158 37.69 -16.82 -20.20
CA SER A 158 38.73 -16.79 -21.26
C SER A 158 39.03 -15.39 -21.83
N LEU A 159 38.08 -14.45 -21.73
CA LEU A 159 38.08 -13.12 -22.35
C LEU A 159 38.23 -13.12 -23.89
N THR A 160 37.95 -14.25 -24.54
CA THR A 160 37.91 -14.34 -26.01
C THR A 160 36.65 -13.67 -26.57
N LYS A 161 36.73 -13.07 -27.75
CA LYS A 161 35.56 -12.44 -28.41
C LYS A 161 34.50 -13.51 -28.68
N ARG A 162 33.28 -13.29 -28.18
CA ARG A 162 32.12 -14.15 -28.39
C ARG A 162 31.46 -13.87 -29.73
N ILE A 163 31.36 -12.60 -30.08
CA ILE A 163 30.85 -12.09 -31.35
C ILE A 163 31.82 -11.02 -31.88
N PRO A 164 31.80 -10.73 -33.19
CA PRO A 164 32.56 -9.61 -33.75
C PRO A 164 32.23 -8.30 -33.02
N THR A 165 33.25 -7.48 -32.77
CA THR A 165 33.08 -6.14 -32.19
C THR A 165 32.13 -5.34 -33.05
N GLN A 166 31.16 -4.72 -32.41
CA GLN A 166 30.11 -3.94 -33.06
C GLN A 166 30.37 -2.46 -32.85
N LYS A 167 29.90 -1.63 -33.78
CA LYS A 167 30.05 -0.17 -33.73
C LYS A 167 28.71 0.51 -33.88
N ALA A 168 28.41 1.40 -32.93
CA ALA A 168 27.25 2.28 -32.97
C ALA A 168 27.63 3.64 -33.57
N ASN A 169 26.62 4.41 -34.01
CA ASN A 169 26.83 5.72 -34.64
C ASN A 169 27.25 6.81 -33.64
N GLN A 170 27.06 6.56 -32.35
CA GLN A 170 27.34 7.47 -31.26
C GLN A 170 27.87 6.67 -30.06
N GLU A 171 28.28 7.40 -29.02
CA GLU A 171 28.66 6.84 -27.73
C GLU A 171 27.61 5.85 -27.21
N VAL A 172 28.08 4.68 -26.76
CA VAL A 172 27.21 3.68 -26.13
C VAL A 172 27.08 4.00 -24.65
N VAL A 173 25.89 4.42 -24.23
CA VAL A 173 25.65 4.94 -22.86
C VAL A 173 25.16 3.88 -21.89
N GLY A 174 24.70 2.73 -22.37
CA GLY A 174 24.32 1.61 -21.52
C GLY A 174 23.92 0.35 -22.27
N ALA A 175 23.97 -0.78 -21.57
CA ALA A 175 23.49 -2.06 -22.06
C ALA A 175 22.96 -2.94 -20.92
N ASP A 176 22.21 -3.96 -21.32
CA ASP A 176 21.76 -5.02 -20.43
C ASP A 176 21.54 -6.32 -21.21
N ILE A 177 21.62 -7.45 -20.52
CA ILE A 177 21.45 -8.78 -21.10
C ILE A 177 20.18 -9.39 -20.52
N ASN A 178 19.32 -9.95 -21.37
CA ASN A 178 18.05 -10.49 -20.93
C ASN A 178 18.22 -11.79 -20.11
N LEU A 179 17.16 -12.22 -19.43
CA LEU A 179 17.23 -13.29 -18.42
C LEU A 179 17.65 -14.67 -18.95
N ASN A 180 17.33 -14.97 -20.22
CA ASN A 180 17.74 -16.22 -20.86
C ASN A 180 19.08 -16.10 -21.60
N SER A 181 19.77 -14.97 -21.47
CA SER A 181 21.06 -14.65 -22.09
C SER A 181 21.08 -14.75 -23.61
N LYS A 182 19.92 -14.59 -24.29
CA LYS A 182 19.80 -14.66 -25.76
C LYS A 182 19.83 -13.29 -26.45
N LEU A 183 19.46 -12.23 -25.73
CA LEU A 183 19.35 -10.88 -26.27
C LEU A 183 20.19 -9.89 -25.47
N ILE A 184 20.86 -9.00 -26.19
CA ILE A 184 21.60 -7.87 -25.63
C ILE A 184 20.92 -6.61 -26.13
N ALA A 185 20.46 -5.76 -25.21
CA ALA A 185 19.93 -4.44 -25.55
C ALA A 185 20.98 -3.38 -25.22
N ILE A 186 21.12 -2.41 -26.11
CA ILE A 186 22.15 -1.39 -26.09
C ILE A 186 21.53 -0.05 -26.46
N VAL A 187 21.90 1.02 -25.78
CA VAL A 187 21.46 2.38 -26.12
C VAL A 187 22.64 3.31 -26.39
N THR A 188 22.47 4.13 -27.41
CA THR A 188 23.14 5.42 -27.59
C THR A 188 22.14 6.55 -27.33
N ALA A 189 22.54 7.82 -27.37
CA ALA A 189 21.61 8.92 -27.15
C ALA A 189 20.44 8.93 -28.17
N SER A 190 20.63 8.43 -29.39
CA SER A 190 19.66 8.49 -30.48
C SER A 190 19.05 7.15 -30.87
N GLU A 191 19.55 6.03 -30.34
CA GLU A 191 19.19 4.70 -30.81
C GLU A 191 19.19 3.65 -29.70
N LEU A 192 18.16 2.81 -29.68
CA LEU A 192 18.12 1.53 -28.97
C LEU A 192 18.32 0.41 -30.00
N ARG A 193 19.32 -0.44 -29.81
CA ARG A 193 19.55 -1.66 -30.61
C ARG A 193 19.40 -2.89 -29.73
N VAL A 194 18.79 -3.94 -30.26
CA VAL A 194 18.70 -5.26 -29.64
C VAL A 194 19.31 -6.25 -30.61
N ILE A 195 20.27 -7.04 -30.13
CA ILE A 195 21.00 -8.02 -30.93
C ILE A 195 20.91 -9.41 -30.31
N ASN A 196 21.14 -10.44 -31.11
CA ASN A 196 21.34 -11.80 -30.65
C ASN A 196 22.71 -11.96 -29.98
N SER A 197 22.76 -12.52 -28.78
CA SER A 197 24.00 -12.67 -28.00
C SER A 197 24.99 -13.71 -28.53
N ASN A 198 24.56 -14.58 -29.43
CA ASN A 198 25.39 -15.65 -30.01
C ASN A 198 25.89 -15.30 -31.39
N THR A 199 25.08 -14.63 -32.20
CA THR A 199 25.46 -14.32 -33.59
C THR A 199 25.88 -12.86 -33.77
N GLY A 200 25.39 -11.96 -32.91
CA GLY A 200 25.56 -10.52 -33.08
C GLY A 200 24.56 -9.89 -34.04
N ASP A 201 23.65 -10.68 -34.61
CA ASP A 201 22.66 -10.20 -35.58
C ASP A 201 21.68 -9.22 -34.94
N LEU A 202 21.30 -8.20 -35.71
CA LEU A 202 20.30 -7.22 -35.31
C LEU A 202 18.91 -7.87 -35.22
N VAL A 203 18.24 -7.71 -34.08
CA VAL A 203 16.88 -8.20 -33.80
C VAL A 203 15.87 -7.06 -33.88
N GLN A 204 16.20 -5.90 -33.29
CA GLN A 204 15.34 -4.72 -33.32
C GLN A 204 16.15 -3.43 -33.19
N THR A 205 15.68 -2.37 -33.84
CA THR A 205 16.17 -1.00 -33.66
C THR A 205 15.01 -0.05 -33.39
N VAL A 206 15.20 0.87 -32.44
CA VAL A 206 14.35 2.05 -32.26
C VAL A 206 15.24 3.28 -32.37
N SER A 207 14.98 4.10 -33.38
CA SER A 207 15.69 5.37 -33.61
C SER A 207 14.79 6.55 -33.23
N ASP A 208 15.42 7.69 -32.99
CA ASP A 208 14.76 8.97 -32.72
C ASP A 208 13.75 8.91 -31.55
N PRO A 209 14.27 8.77 -30.31
CA PRO A 209 13.43 8.60 -29.13
C PRO A 209 12.55 9.83 -28.87
N HIS A 210 11.25 9.59 -28.69
CA HIS A 210 10.26 10.61 -28.33
C HIS A 210 9.42 10.19 -27.12
N VAL A 211 8.98 11.17 -26.34
CA VAL A 211 7.99 10.93 -25.27
C VAL A 211 6.58 10.80 -25.87
N ALA A 212 5.58 10.42 -25.06
CA ALA A 212 4.21 10.22 -25.54
C ALA A 212 3.55 11.47 -26.14
N SER A 213 3.97 12.66 -25.73
CA SER A 213 3.54 13.93 -26.31
C SER A 213 4.16 14.27 -27.66
N GLY A 214 5.10 13.46 -28.16
CA GLY A 214 5.81 13.72 -29.43
C GLY A 214 7.02 14.64 -29.29
N GLU A 215 7.40 15.08 -28.08
CA GLU A 215 8.62 15.87 -27.87
C GLU A 215 9.88 14.97 -27.94
N GLY A 216 10.95 15.51 -28.56
CA GLY A 216 12.21 14.79 -28.75
C GLY A 216 12.96 14.53 -27.43
N ALA A 217 13.45 13.31 -27.29
CA ALA A 217 14.21 12.84 -26.13
C ALA A 217 15.56 12.23 -26.56
N MET A 218 16.30 11.73 -25.58
CA MET A 218 17.52 10.94 -25.74
C MET A 218 17.46 9.74 -24.80
N PHE A 219 17.86 8.56 -25.28
CA PHE A 219 18.02 7.42 -24.38
C PHE A 219 19.20 7.67 -23.44
N ARG A 220 19.01 7.34 -22.15
CA ARG A 220 20.03 7.51 -21.12
C ARG A 220 20.52 6.20 -20.54
N ALA A 221 19.60 5.26 -20.32
CA ALA A 221 19.87 3.97 -19.73
C ALA A 221 18.78 2.97 -20.11
N LEU A 222 19.06 1.68 -19.96
CA LEU A 222 18.08 0.62 -20.13
C LEU A 222 18.32 -0.51 -19.15
N LYS A 223 17.26 -1.26 -18.82
CA LYS A 223 17.33 -2.55 -18.12
C LYS A 223 16.21 -3.48 -18.56
N PHE A 224 16.52 -4.76 -18.69
CA PHE A 224 15.49 -5.79 -18.80
C PHE A 224 14.82 -6.00 -17.45
N GLY A 225 13.50 -6.15 -17.45
CA GLY A 225 12.70 -6.36 -16.25
C GLY A 225 11.52 -7.28 -16.53
N ASN A 226 10.94 -7.82 -15.46
CA ASN A 226 9.67 -8.52 -15.49
C ASN A 226 8.81 -7.96 -14.36
N THR A 227 7.49 -7.97 -14.53
CA THR A 227 6.57 -7.77 -13.40
C THR A 227 6.03 -9.12 -12.93
N ARG A 228 5.30 -9.14 -11.80
CA ARG A 228 4.58 -10.34 -11.34
C ARG A 228 3.54 -10.85 -12.35
N LYS A 229 3.05 -9.98 -13.24
CA LYS A 229 1.96 -10.28 -14.20
C LYS A 229 2.45 -10.49 -15.64
N THR A 230 3.61 -9.93 -16.00
CA THR A 230 4.13 -9.94 -17.37
C THR A 230 5.62 -10.21 -17.38
N SER A 231 6.02 -11.25 -18.12
CA SER A 231 7.41 -11.50 -18.50
C SER A 231 7.75 -10.75 -19.79
N HIS A 232 9.05 -10.53 -20.04
CA HIS A 232 9.57 -9.96 -21.31
C HIS A 232 9.35 -8.45 -21.49
N LEU A 233 9.78 -7.65 -20.49
CA LEU A 233 9.78 -6.19 -20.60
C LEU A 233 11.19 -5.63 -20.71
N LEU A 234 11.30 -4.52 -21.44
CA LEU A 234 12.48 -3.67 -21.47
C LEU A 234 12.09 -2.29 -20.95
N TYR A 235 12.87 -1.76 -20.01
CA TYR A 235 12.70 -0.42 -19.45
C TYR A 235 13.78 0.48 -20.01
N THR A 236 13.42 1.64 -20.53
CA THR A 236 14.37 2.66 -21.01
C THR A 236 14.12 3.99 -20.35
N VAL A 237 15.19 4.68 -19.98
CA VAL A 237 15.15 6.06 -19.49
C VAL A 237 15.30 7.01 -20.66
N LEU A 238 14.38 7.97 -20.75
CA LEU A 238 14.33 9.03 -21.76
C LEU A 238 14.56 10.38 -21.08
N ASN A 239 15.66 11.06 -21.38
CA ASN A 239 15.87 12.45 -20.98
C ASN A 239 15.41 13.37 -22.10
N MET A 240 14.59 14.36 -21.80
CA MET A 240 14.11 15.30 -22.82
C MET A 240 15.25 16.15 -23.36
N LYS A 241 15.24 16.45 -24.68
CA LYS A 241 16.23 17.36 -25.29
C LYS A 241 16.15 18.77 -24.69
N SER A 242 14.95 19.21 -24.30
CA SER A 242 14.70 20.47 -23.57
C SER A 242 15.28 20.49 -22.15
N ARG A 243 15.74 19.34 -21.64
CA ARG A 243 16.20 19.12 -20.26
C ARG A 243 15.14 19.40 -19.18
N LYS A 244 13.86 19.57 -19.55
CA LYS A 244 12.74 19.83 -18.64
C LYS A 244 11.92 18.57 -18.32
N GLY A 245 12.61 17.44 -18.16
CA GLY A 245 11.98 16.21 -17.72
C GLY A 245 12.73 14.95 -18.10
N ALA A 246 12.41 13.88 -17.38
CA ALA A 246 12.86 12.53 -17.66
C ALA A 246 11.71 11.53 -17.47
N TYR A 247 11.69 10.53 -18.34
CA TYR A 247 10.63 9.53 -18.44
C TYR A 247 11.20 8.13 -18.38
N ILE A 248 10.40 7.20 -17.89
CA ILE A 248 10.61 5.77 -18.10
C ILE A 248 9.60 5.31 -19.15
N ALA A 249 10.10 4.68 -20.21
CA ALA A 249 9.30 3.99 -21.21
C ALA A 249 9.47 2.48 -21.03
N VAL A 250 8.36 1.75 -21.10
CA VAL A 250 8.30 0.29 -20.96
C VAL A 250 7.90 -0.33 -22.29
N TRP A 251 8.71 -1.26 -22.79
CA TRP A 251 8.54 -1.92 -24.06
C TRP A 251 8.19 -3.38 -23.83
N ASN A 252 7.15 -3.87 -24.50
CA ASN A 252 6.89 -5.31 -24.59
C ASN A 252 7.85 -5.90 -25.61
N MET A 253 8.66 -6.88 -25.24
CA MET A 253 9.71 -7.41 -26.13
C MET A 253 9.18 -8.31 -27.25
N ASP A 254 7.97 -8.85 -27.12
CA ASP A 254 7.39 -9.71 -28.15
C ASP A 254 6.87 -8.86 -29.33
N THR A 255 6.31 -7.70 -29.02
CA THR A 255 5.72 -6.78 -30.00
C THR A 255 6.59 -5.57 -30.31
N TRP A 256 7.60 -5.31 -29.49
CA TRP A 256 8.41 -4.08 -29.47
C TRP A 256 7.61 -2.79 -29.38
N LYS A 257 6.34 -2.87 -28.93
CA LYS A 257 5.50 -1.70 -28.70
C LYS A 257 5.69 -1.17 -27.29
N ARG A 258 5.65 0.15 -27.19
CA ARG A 258 5.67 0.87 -25.93
C ARG A 258 4.33 0.72 -25.23
N THR A 259 4.34 0.16 -24.02
CA THR A 259 3.15 -0.09 -23.21
C THR A 259 2.87 1.03 -22.23
N ILE A 260 3.92 1.58 -21.61
CA ILE A 260 3.84 2.66 -20.62
C ILE A 260 4.89 3.72 -20.94
N THR A 261 4.55 4.99 -20.75
CA THR A 261 5.51 6.10 -20.71
C THR A 261 5.10 7.04 -19.61
N LYS A 262 5.94 7.19 -18.59
CA LYS A 262 5.62 8.00 -17.43
C LYS A 262 6.75 8.95 -17.11
N GLN A 263 6.43 10.21 -16.84
CA GLN A 263 7.39 11.16 -16.32
C GLN A 263 7.76 10.74 -14.90
N VAL A 264 9.05 10.57 -14.64
CA VAL A 264 9.58 10.16 -13.33
C VAL A 264 10.37 11.28 -12.66
N SER A 265 10.82 12.27 -13.43
CA SER A 265 11.47 13.45 -12.87
C SER A 265 11.26 14.69 -13.73
N LYS A 266 11.35 15.86 -13.09
CA LYS A 266 11.37 17.18 -13.77
C LYS A 266 12.75 17.53 -14.31
N SER A 267 13.78 16.78 -13.91
CA SER A 267 15.17 16.98 -14.32
C SER A 267 15.74 15.73 -14.98
N PRO A 268 16.78 15.84 -15.83
CA PRO A 268 17.40 14.70 -16.48
C PRO A 268 17.89 13.65 -15.47
N VAL A 269 17.63 12.38 -15.77
CA VAL A 269 18.13 11.25 -14.99
C VAL A 269 19.62 11.06 -15.27
N THR A 270 20.42 10.88 -14.21
CA THR A 270 21.86 10.65 -14.27
C THR A 270 22.21 9.18 -14.06
N SER A 271 21.48 8.48 -13.20
CA SER A 271 21.72 7.06 -12.87
C SER A 271 20.40 6.28 -12.74
N PHE A 272 20.44 4.98 -13.04
CA PHE A 272 19.26 4.11 -13.14
C PHE A 272 19.59 2.67 -12.77
N CYS A 273 18.79 2.05 -11.91
CA CYS A 273 18.90 0.62 -11.59
C CYS A 273 17.55 -0.03 -11.25
N ILE A 274 17.44 -1.34 -11.44
CA ILE A 274 16.29 -2.15 -11.02
C ILE A 274 16.72 -3.02 -9.84
N SER A 275 15.83 -3.22 -8.87
CA SER A 275 16.07 -4.06 -7.70
C SER A 275 16.21 -5.54 -8.06
N PHE A 276 16.88 -6.30 -7.21
CA PHE A 276 17.15 -7.73 -7.46
C PHE A 276 15.86 -8.55 -7.53
N ASP A 277 14.89 -8.23 -6.66
CA ASP A 277 13.56 -8.84 -6.63
C ASP A 277 12.65 -8.42 -7.81
N LYS A 278 13.10 -7.46 -8.63
CA LYS A 278 12.37 -6.87 -9.76
C LYS A 278 11.01 -6.27 -9.39
N ASN A 279 10.89 -5.75 -8.17
CA ASN A 279 9.69 -5.01 -7.77
C ASN A 279 9.91 -3.50 -7.77
N LEU A 280 11.16 -3.02 -7.79
CA LEU A 280 11.49 -1.61 -7.68
C LEU A 280 12.42 -1.14 -8.80
N VAL A 281 12.37 0.16 -9.06
CA VAL A 281 13.30 0.87 -9.92
C VAL A 281 13.74 2.15 -9.22
N ALA A 282 15.03 2.45 -9.26
CA ALA A 282 15.57 3.69 -8.71
C ALA A 282 16.16 4.55 -9.83
N VAL A 283 15.87 5.84 -9.78
CA VAL A 283 16.47 6.87 -10.62
C VAL A 283 17.14 7.92 -9.74
N ALA A 284 18.29 8.41 -10.18
CA ALA A 284 18.87 9.65 -9.66
C ALA A 284 18.80 10.72 -10.75
N ASN A 285 18.57 11.98 -10.39
CA ASN A 285 18.49 13.08 -11.34
C ASN A 285 19.62 14.11 -11.17
N SER A 286 19.68 15.06 -12.11
CA SER A 286 20.68 16.12 -12.11
C SER A 286 20.51 17.17 -11.00
N THR A 287 19.45 17.08 -10.20
CA THR A 287 19.25 17.87 -8.97
C THR A 287 19.65 17.08 -7.73
N ASN A 288 20.35 15.95 -7.91
CA ASN A 288 20.87 15.07 -6.86
C ASN A 288 19.76 14.49 -5.96
N GLU A 289 18.55 14.32 -6.51
CA GLU A 289 17.45 13.61 -5.87
C GLU A 289 17.47 12.14 -6.32
N ILE A 290 17.20 11.23 -5.38
CA ILE A 290 17.00 9.81 -5.64
C ILE A 290 15.51 9.51 -5.51
N ILE A 291 14.92 8.92 -6.54
CA ILE A 291 13.50 8.54 -6.57
C ILE A 291 13.42 7.02 -6.76
N ILE A 292 12.79 6.34 -5.82
CA ILE A 292 12.49 4.90 -5.89
C ILE A 292 11.02 4.75 -6.26
N LEU A 293 10.75 3.95 -7.28
CA LEU A 293 9.43 3.70 -7.83
C LEU A 293 9.11 2.20 -7.82
N ASP A 294 7.82 1.87 -7.75
CA ASP A 294 7.34 0.52 -8.02
C ASP A 294 7.55 0.18 -9.50
N LEU A 295 8.16 -0.96 -9.82
CA LEU A 295 8.54 -1.33 -11.19
C LEU A 295 7.32 -1.58 -12.09
N SER A 296 6.20 -1.99 -11.51
CA SER A 296 5.00 -2.35 -12.27
C SER A 296 4.12 -1.15 -12.61
N THR A 297 3.99 -0.20 -11.68
CA THR A 297 3.11 0.96 -11.78
C THR A 297 3.86 2.28 -12.03
N LEU A 298 5.18 2.27 -11.83
CA LEU A 298 6.05 3.44 -11.82
C LEU A 298 5.55 4.53 -10.86
N LYS A 299 4.84 4.17 -9.78
CA LYS A 299 4.47 5.11 -8.71
C LYS A 299 5.64 5.30 -7.75
N ILE A 300 5.81 6.52 -7.24
CA ILE A 300 6.89 6.85 -6.30
C ILE A 300 6.61 6.12 -4.99
N VAL A 301 7.61 5.37 -4.54
CA VAL A 301 7.63 4.67 -3.24
C VAL A 301 8.38 5.51 -2.22
N LEU A 302 9.50 6.12 -2.63
CA LEU A 302 10.32 6.96 -1.79
C LEU A 302 11.01 8.02 -2.66
N SER A 303 11.10 9.26 -2.17
CA SER A 303 11.97 10.28 -2.74
C SER A 303 12.91 10.85 -1.69
N ILE A 304 14.16 11.07 -2.08
CA ILE A 304 15.24 11.59 -1.24
C ILE A 304 15.82 12.81 -1.96
N PRO A 305 15.30 14.02 -1.68
CA PRO A 305 15.84 15.24 -2.25
C PRO A 305 17.22 15.53 -1.68
N ASN A 306 18.11 16.12 -2.48
CA ASN A 306 19.45 16.54 -2.06
C ASN A 306 20.25 15.40 -1.39
N ALA A 307 20.15 14.18 -1.92
CA ALA A 307 20.85 13.01 -1.41
C ALA A 307 22.38 13.20 -1.43
N HIS A 308 22.86 13.99 -2.38
CA HIS A 308 24.27 14.32 -2.60
C HIS A 308 24.43 15.82 -2.93
N THR A 309 25.61 16.38 -2.71
CA THR A 309 25.93 17.78 -3.05
C THR A 309 26.41 17.94 -4.49
N PHE A 310 26.78 16.83 -5.12
CA PHE A 310 27.17 16.78 -6.53
C PHE A 310 26.53 15.58 -7.25
N ALA A 311 26.84 15.44 -8.54
CA ALA A 311 26.20 14.49 -9.43
C ALA A 311 26.30 13.04 -8.93
N ILE A 312 25.14 12.40 -8.78
CA ILE A 312 25.02 10.99 -8.46
C ILE A 312 25.38 10.17 -9.69
N THR A 313 26.44 9.38 -9.58
CA THR A 313 27.06 8.62 -10.67
C THR A 313 26.55 7.19 -10.72
N SER A 314 26.28 6.57 -9.56
CA SER A 314 25.92 5.16 -9.48
C SER A 314 24.87 4.88 -8.42
N LEU A 315 24.01 3.89 -8.71
CA LEU A 315 22.99 3.35 -7.81
C LEU A 315 23.07 1.83 -7.80
N SER A 316 22.91 1.19 -6.65
CA SER A 316 22.86 -0.27 -6.55
C SER A 316 21.98 -0.74 -5.40
N PHE A 317 21.02 -1.61 -5.67
CA PHE A 317 20.23 -2.30 -4.64
C PHE A 317 20.99 -3.51 -4.11
N ASN A 318 20.80 -3.80 -2.83
CA ASN A 318 21.27 -5.05 -2.26
C ASN A 318 20.38 -6.24 -2.69
N LYS A 319 20.80 -7.46 -2.40
CA LYS A 319 20.12 -8.69 -2.88
C LYS A 319 18.70 -8.80 -2.32
N SER A 320 18.49 -8.42 -1.06
CA SER A 320 17.17 -8.43 -0.41
C SER A 320 16.29 -7.25 -0.81
N SER A 321 16.81 -6.29 -1.59
CA SER A 321 16.10 -5.08 -2.03
C SER A 321 15.54 -4.24 -0.87
N ASN A 322 16.17 -4.30 0.30
CA ASN A 322 15.79 -3.57 1.52
C ASN A 322 16.70 -2.36 1.79
N TYR A 323 17.78 -2.18 1.03
CA TYR A 323 18.46 -0.89 0.96
C TYR A 323 19.08 -0.64 -0.42
N LEU A 324 19.28 0.64 -0.71
CA LEU A 324 19.89 1.17 -1.91
C LEU A 324 21.16 1.94 -1.53
N VAL A 325 22.24 1.74 -2.27
CA VAL A 325 23.49 2.49 -2.12
C VAL A 325 23.65 3.43 -3.31
N SER A 326 23.93 4.70 -3.03
CA SER A 326 24.25 5.72 -4.02
C SER A 326 25.71 6.15 -3.91
N GLY A 327 26.29 6.55 -5.04
CA GLY A 327 27.64 7.10 -5.10
C GLY A 327 27.65 8.38 -5.90
N SER A 328 28.46 9.33 -5.47
CA SER A 328 28.54 10.65 -6.08
C SER A 328 29.98 11.10 -6.31
N ALA A 329 30.13 11.99 -7.28
CA ALA A 329 31.39 12.65 -7.55
C ALA A 329 31.75 13.73 -6.47
N ASP A 330 30.92 13.94 -5.46
CA ASP A 330 31.25 14.69 -4.22
C ASP A 330 32.05 13.88 -3.18
N GLU A 331 32.56 12.72 -3.58
CA GLU A 331 33.37 11.82 -2.74
C GLU A 331 32.58 11.11 -1.64
N THR A 332 31.24 11.13 -1.70
CA THR A 332 30.38 10.47 -0.71
C THR A 332 29.59 9.32 -1.30
N TYR A 333 29.39 8.27 -0.49
CA TYR A 333 28.34 7.28 -0.72
C TYR A 333 27.16 7.55 0.21
N GLY A 334 25.94 7.29 -0.27
CA GLY A 334 24.71 7.32 0.50
C GLY A 334 24.14 5.92 0.69
N ILE A 335 23.50 5.67 1.84
CA ILE A 335 22.70 4.45 2.06
C ILE A 335 21.27 4.88 2.36
N CYS A 336 20.33 4.35 1.59
CA CYS A 336 18.91 4.51 1.79
C CYS A 336 18.31 3.17 2.21
N ILE A 337 17.64 3.13 3.36
CA ILE A 337 16.82 1.99 3.72
C ILE A 337 15.54 2.03 2.88
N VAL A 338 15.27 0.94 2.19
CA VAL A 338 14.10 0.76 1.34
C VAL A 338 13.05 0.02 2.18
N PRO A 339 11.85 0.59 2.37
CA PRO A 339 10.80 -0.06 3.15
C PRO A 339 10.53 -1.49 2.67
N ASP A 340 10.42 -2.44 3.60
CA ASP A 340 10.20 -3.85 3.27
C ASP A 340 8.87 -4.06 2.50
N PRO A 341 8.65 -5.19 1.79
CA PRO A 341 7.40 -5.44 1.05
C PRO A 341 6.10 -5.39 1.89
N THR A 342 6.15 -5.92 3.12
CA THR A 342 5.13 -5.82 4.17
C THR A 342 4.98 -4.38 4.63
N SER A 343 6.07 -3.64 4.86
CA SER A 343 6.09 -2.19 5.09
C SER A 343 5.67 -1.36 3.88
N ARG A 344 5.67 -1.88 2.65
CA ARG A 344 5.16 -1.23 1.42
C ARG A 344 3.66 -1.45 1.27
N THR A 345 3.19 -2.61 1.70
CA THR A 345 1.77 -2.87 2.00
C THR A 345 1.33 -2.03 3.20
N LEU A 346 2.27 -1.77 4.13
CA LEU A 346 2.11 -0.84 5.23
C LEU A 346 2.22 0.61 4.77
N ILE A 347 3.00 1.01 3.76
CA ILE A 347 2.94 2.37 3.19
C ILE A 347 1.62 2.58 2.44
N SER A 348 1.04 1.50 1.89
CA SER A 348 -0.36 1.50 1.45
C SER A 348 -1.37 1.39 2.61
N ALA A 349 -0.95 1.05 3.84
CA ALA A 349 -1.77 1.04 5.06
C ALA A 349 -1.60 2.31 5.92
N ILE A 350 -0.46 2.98 5.83
CA ILE A 350 -0.07 4.31 6.33
C ILE A 350 -0.87 5.35 5.53
N GLN A 351 -1.24 5.00 4.30
CA GLN A 351 -2.27 5.66 3.49
C GLN A 351 -3.72 5.30 3.91
N ASN A 352 -4.02 4.76 5.09
CA ASN A 352 -5.39 4.41 5.47
C ASN A 352 -5.70 4.62 6.96
N ASN A 353 -5.77 5.86 7.46
CA ASN A 353 -6.49 6.17 8.72
C ASN A 353 -8.03 6.09 8.55
N SER A 354 -8.49 5.25 7.62
CA SER A 354 -9.88 5.03 7.20
C SER A 354 -10.33 3.58 7.49
N PHE A 355 -9.79 2.93 8.53
CA PHE A 355 -10.12 1.54 8.91
C PHE A 355 -11.60 1.32 9.23
N ILE A 356 -12.33 2.38 9.52
CA ILE A 356 -13.79 2.38 9.70
C ILE A 356 -14.54 2.26 8.37
N ALA A 357 -13.98 2.79 7.27
CA ALA A 357 -14.56 2.68 5.95
C ALA A 357 -14.33 1.26 5.39
N THR A 358 -13.09 0.77 5.44
CA THR A 358 -12.74 -0.60 5.10
C THR A 358 -11.38 -0.97 5.70
N THR A 359 -11.15 -2.27 5.86
CA THR A 359 -9.85 -2.83 6.26
C THR A 359 -9.20 -3.58 5.09
N PRO A 360 -7.86 -3.67 5.02
CA PRO A 360 -7.20 -4.61 4.11
C PRO A 360 -7.52 -6.05 4.51
N LEU A 361 -7.38 -7.00 3.59
CA LEU A 361 -7.46 -8.42 3.94
C LEU A 361 -6.23 -8.81 4.77
N ALA A 362 -6.44 -9.58 5.83
CA ALA A 362 -5.33 -10.25 6.51
C ALA A 362 -4.67 -11.26 5.55
N SER A 363 -3.35 -11.46 5.68
CA SER A 363 -2.59 -12.41 4.85
C SER A 363 -3.20 -13.81 4.90
N GLU A 364 -3.56 -14.26 6.09
CA GLU A 364 -4.12 -15.57 6.38
C GLU A 364 -5.52 -15.71 5.75
N VAL A 365 -6.27 -14.61 5.63
CA VAL A 365 -7.55 -14.56 4.92
C VAL A 365 -7.33 -14.66 3.42
N VAL A 366 -6.34 -13.96 2.86
CA VAL A 366 -5.98 -14.08 1.44
C VAL A 366 -5.56 -15.51 1.10
N ASP A 367 -4.75 -16.14 1.96
CA ASP A 367 -4.31 -17.51 1.79
C ASP A 367 -5.49 -18.49 1.86
N ALA A 368 -6.38 -18.33 2.84
CA ALA A 368 -7.59 -19.15 2.96
C ALA A 368 -8.49 -19.04 1.71
N ILE A 369 -8.72 -17.83 1.21
CA ILE A 369 -9.47 -17.58 -0.03
C ILE A 369 -8.78 -18.25 -1.23
N THR A 370 -7.47 -18.07 -1.37
CA THR A 370 -6.70 -18.56 -2.51
C THR A 370 -6.67 -20.09 -2.55
N ASN A 371 -6.51 -20.72 -1.38
CA ASN A 371 -6.58 -22.16 -1.24
C ASN A 371 -7.97 -22.68 -1.57
N SER A 372 -9.02 -22.04 -1.05
CA SER A 372 -10.41 -22.43 -1.31
C SER A 372 -10.81 -22.32 -2.78
N LEU A 373 -10.30 -21.30 -3.49
CA LEU A 373 -10.48 -21.18 -4.95
C LEU A 373 -9.97 -22.39 -5.73
N SER A 374 -8.94 -23.07 -5.23
CA SER A 374 -8.33 -24.22 -5.90
C SER A 374 -8.89 -25.56 -5.41
N GLN A 375 -9.26 -25.65 -4.13
CA GLN A 375 -9.63 -26.90 -3.46
C GLN A 375 -11.14 -27.09 -3.28
N ASP A 376 -11.90 -26.00 -3.09
CA ASP A 376 -13.34 -26.01 -2.79
C ASP A 376 -14.21 -25.41 -3.92
N TRP A 377 -13.75 -25.50 -5.17
CA TRP A 377 -14.42 -24.90 -6.33
C TRP A 377 -15.75 -25.58 -6.71
N GLY A 378 -16.02 -26.78 -6.18
CA GLY A 378 -17.22 -27.56 -6.48
C GLY A 378 -18.50 -26.84 -6.07
N ASN A 379 -19.59 -27.08 -6.81
CA ASN A 379 -20.91 -26.55 -6.43
C ASN A 379 -21.40 -27.27 -5.14
N PRO A 380 -21.62 -26.55 -4.02
CA PRO A 380 -22.02 -27.15 -2.73
C PRO A 380 -23.35 -27.91 -2.75
N SER A 381 -24.18 -27.67 -3.77
CA SER A 381 -25.44 -28.40 -3.99
C SER A 381 -25.23 -29.77 -4.65
N SER A 382 -24.01 -30.09 -5.10
CA SER A 382 -23.70 -31.37 -5.76
C SER A 382 -23.42 -32.47 -4.75
N LEU A 383 -23.87 -33.70 -5.04
CA LEU A 383 -23.63 -34.88 -4.20
C LEU A 383 -22.28 -35.58 -4.46
N ASN A 384 -21.45 -35.03 -5.36
CA ASN A 384 -20.11 -35.56 -5.63
C ASN A 384 -19.10 -35.09 -4.57
N GLU A 385 -17.89 -35.67 -4.59
CA GLU A 385 -16.84 -35.36 -3.61
C GLU A 385 -16.49 -33.87 -3.54
N TYR A 386 -16.49 -33.16 -4.67
CA TYR A 386 -16.18 -31.73 -4.75
C TYR A 386 -17.28 -30.87 -4.11
N GLY A 387 -18.55 -31.20 -4.34
CA GLY A 387 -19.68 -30.51 -3.73
C GLY A 387 -19.78 -30.76 -2.22
N ILE A 388 -19.54 -32.00 -1.79
CA ILE A 388 -19.47 -32.35 -0.36
C ILE A 388 -18.33 -31.61 0.33
N GLY A 389 -17.15 -31.53 -0.32
CA GLY A 389 -16.00 -30.76 0.17
C GLY A 389 -16.32 -29.28 0.36
N ALA A 390 -16.84 -28.63 -0.69
CA ALA A 390 -17.21 -27.21 -0.65
C ALA A 390 -18.28 -26.93 0.43
N LYS A 391 -19.29 -27.79 0.56
CA LYS A 391 -20.31 -27.68 1.61
C LYS A 391 -19.72 -27.79 3.01
N ARG A 392 -18.77 -28.69 3.24
CA ARG A 392 -18.07 -28.81 4.53
C ARG A 392 -17.30 -27.53 4.86
N SER A 393 -16.61 -26.95 3.88
CA SER A 393 -15.87 -25.70 4.05
C SER A 393 -16.80 -24.53 4.40
N ILE A 394 -18.01 -24.47 3.83
CA ILE A 394 -19.05 -23.49 4.19
C ILE A 394 -19.51 -23.68 5.64
N GLU A 395 -19.83 -24.90 6.08
CA GLU A 395 -20.32 -25.15 7.44
C GLU A 395 -19.25 -24.90 8.51
N ASN A 396 -17.98 -25.18 8.20
CA ASN A 396 -16.86 -24.79 9.07
C ASN A 396 -16.78 -23.26 9.21
N ALA A 397 -16.86 -22.52 8.10
CA ALA A 397 -16.87 -21.07 8.14
C ALA A 397 -18.08 -20.52 8.90
N ARG A 398 -19.26 -21.15 8.76
CA ARG A 398 -20.49 -20.78 9.48
C ARG A 398 -20.29 -20.89 11.00
N THR A 399 -19.63 -21.95 11.45
CA THR A 399 -19.25 -22.15 12.86
C THR A 399 -18.31 -21.05 13.35
N LEU A 400 -17.27 -20.71 12.57
CA LEU A 400 -16.33 -19.64 12.92
C LEU A 400 -17.01 -18.27 13.01
N VAL A 401 -17.96 -17.98 12.12
CA VAL A 401 -18.77 -16.76 12.17
C VAL A 401 -19.70 -16.75 13.39
N GLY A 402 -20.30 -17.88 13.76
CA GLY A 402 -21.10 -17.99 14.98
C GLY A 402 -20.27 -17.74 16.25
N ASN A 403 -19.11 -18.38 16.34
CA ASN A 403 -18.22 -18.29 17.51
C ASN A 403 -17.79 -16.84 17.85
N VAL A 404 -17.58 -15.97 16.85
CA VAL A 404 -17.12 -14.59 17.09
C VAL A 404 -18.16 -13.71 17.78
N ILE A 405 -19.44 -14.12 17.75
CA ILE A 405 -20.57 -13.43 18.38
C ILE A 405 -21.29 -14.29 19.43
N GLY A 406 -20.75 -15.46 19.80
CA GLY A 406 -21.39 -16.38 20.74
C GLY A 406 -22.63 -17.10 20.21
N ALA A 407 -22.83 -17.18 18.89
CA ALA A 407 -24.01 -17.80 18.28
C ALA A 407 -23.77 -19.24 17.80
N ASP A 408 -24.82 -20.05 17.76
CA ASP A 408 -24.81 -21.34 17.06
C ASP A 408 -24.71 -21.12 15.54
N SER A 409 -23.91 -21.95 14.87
CA SER A 409 -23.81 -22.01 13.40
C SER A 409 -25.17 -22.02 12.70
N LYS A 410 -26.19 -22.72 13.23
CA LYS A 410 -27.52 -22.80 12.62
C LYS A 410 -28.22 -21.43 12.55
N ASP A 411 -27.83 -20.47 13.37
CA ASP A 411 -28.46 -19.15 13.40
C ASP A 411 -27.79 -18.16 12.44
N ILE A 412 -26.77 -18.60 11.70
CA ILE A 412 -26.02 -17.77 10.75
C ILE A 412 -26.50 -18.01 9.31
N VAL A 413 -26.78 -16.91 8.60
CA VAL A 413 -27.12 -16.88 7.18
C VAL A 413 -26.12 -16.00 6.43
N PHE A 414 -25.45 -16.52 5.41
CA PHE A 414 -24.51 -15.75 4.61
C PHE A 414 -25.21 -14.79 3.65
N THR A 415 -24.63 -13.59 3.50
CA THR A 415 -25.12 -12.53 2.61
C THR A 415 -23.96 -11.93 1.83
N SER A 416 -24.24 -11.10 0.83
CA SER A 416 -23.20 -10.37 0.08
C SER A 416 -22.54 -9.22 0.86
N GLY A 417 -23.01 -8.91 2.07
CA GLY A 417 -22.45 -7.84 2.89
C GLY A 417 -23.46 -7.26 3.88
N GLY A 418 -23.01 -6.27 4.67
CA GLY A 418 -23.84 -5.64 5.69
C GLY A 418 -25.11 -4.97 5.16
N THR A 419 -25.06 -4.40 3.95
CA THR A 419 -26.24 -3.81 3.32
C THR A 419 -27.33 -4.86 3.07
N GLU A 420 -26.97 -6.03 2.54
CA GLU A 420 -27.94 -7.12 2.32
C GLU A 420 -28.46 -7.64 3.67
N SER A 421 -27.59 -7.87 4.67
CA SER A 421 -28.01 -8.33 6.00
C SER A 421 -29.02 -7.39 6.67
N ASN A 422 -28.73 -6.08 6.71
CA ASN A 422 -29.64 -5.07 7.27
C ASN A 422 -30.99 -5.07 6.55
N ASN A 423 -30.98 -5.17 5.21
CA ASN A 423 -32.21 -5.20 4.43
C ASN A 423 -33.01 -6.48 4.71
N VAL A 424 -32.37 -7.65 4.75
CA VAL A 424 -33.05 -8.91 5.06
C VAL A 424 -33.74 -8.84 6.42
N ALA A 425 -33.08 -8.30 7.46
CA ALA A 425 -33.70 -8.14 8.78
C ALA A 425 -34.95 -7.23 8.74
N LEU A 426 -34.82 -6.03 8.16
CA LEU A 426 -35.91 -5.05 8.09
C LEU A 426 -37.11 -5.55 7.29
N PHE A 427 -36.87 -6.12 6.10
CA PHE A 427 -37.94 -6.65 5.26
C PHE A 427 -38.54 -7.94 5.83
N SER A 428 -37.79 -8.72 6.60
CA SER A 428 -38.34 -9.90 7.30
C SER A 428 -39.33 -9.50 8.39
N ALA A 429 -39.05 -8.45 9.17
CA ALA A 429 -39.99 -7.93 10.15
C ALA A 429 -41.28 -7.37 9.51
N LEU A 430 -41.15 -6.65 8.38
CA LEU A 430 -42.31 -6.20 7.60
C LEU A 430 -43.13 -7.38 7.08
N LYS A 431 -42.46 -8.39 6.50
CA LYS A 431 -43.15 -9.53 5.92
C LYS A 431 -43.81 -10.43 6.97
N TYR A 432 -43.21 -10.52 8.16
CA TYR A 432 -43.85 -11.14 9.32
C TYR A 432 -45.18 -10.46 9.67
N TRP A 433 -45.21 -9.13 9.71
CA TRP A 433 -46.44 -8.39 9.96
C TRP A 433 -47.50 -8.66 8.90
N GLU A 434 -47.13 -8.59 7.61
CA GLU A 434 -48.05 -8.82 6.50
C GLU A 434 -48.64 -10.23 6.50
N ASN A 435 -47.83 -11.24 6.81
CA ASN A 435 -48.27 -12.63 6.82
C ASN A 435 -49.03 -13.02 8.10
N GLY A 436 -48.82 -12.29 9.21
CA GLY A 436 -49.47 -12.54 10.49
C GLY A 436 -50.95 -12.13 10.56
N GLY A 437 -51.48 -11.49 9.52
CA GLY A 437 -52.88 -11.05 9.48
C GLY A 437 -53.18 -9.86 10.40
N TYR A 438 -52.15 -9.15 10.86
CA TYR A 438 -52.30 -7.95 11.68
C TYR A 438 -52.92 -6.80 10.86
N ALA A 439 -53.78 -6.01 11.49
CA ALA A 439 -54.44 -4.89 10.83
C ALA A 439 -53.58 -3.63 10.85
N GLY A 440 -53.54 -2.91 9.72
CA GLY A 440 -52.89 -1.61 9.61
C GLY A 440 -51.43 -1.66 9.14
N ILE A 441 -50.86 -0.46 8.96
CA ILE A 441 -49.47 -0.27 8.56
C ILE A 441 -48.58 -0.52 9.79
N PRO A 442 -47.56 -1.39 9.75
CA PRO A 442 -46.68 -1.63 10.89
C PRO A 442 -45.80 -0.42 11.23
N HIS A 443 -45.38 -0.33 12.49
CA HIS A 443 -44.49 0.72 12.98
C HIS A 443 -43.09 0.19 13.28
N PHE A 444 -42.06 0.98 12.93
CA PHE A 444 -40.65 0.69 13.18
C PHE A 444 -40.05 1.77 14.11
N ILE A 445 -39.13 1.38 14.99
CA ILE A 445 -38.33 2.29 15.80
C ILE A 445 -36.87 2.19 15.33
N THR A 446 -36.23 3.34 15.11
CA THR A 446 -34.81 3.41 14.72
C THR A 446 -34.16 4.67 15.28
N SER A 447 -32.92 5.00 14.90
CA SER A 447 -32.26 6.27 15.25
C SER A 447 -31.90 7.09 14.01
N GLU A 448 -31.68 8.40 14.17
CA GLU A 448 -31.24 9.27 13.05
C GLU A 448 -29.76 9.05 12.68
N ILE A 449 -29.01 8.38 13.54
CA ILE A 449 -27.55 8.20 13.41
C ILE A 449 -27.16 6.82 12.88
N GLU A 450 -28.14 6.08 12.33
CA GLU A 450 -27.92 4.79 11.69
C GLU A 450 -27.14 4.90 10.37
N HIS A 451 -26.59 3.78 9.92
CA HIS A 451 -25.97 3.69 8.61
C HIS A 451 -27.03 3.85 7.49
N PRO A 452 -26.70 4.42 6.32
CA PRO A 452 -27.64 4.51 5.19
C PRO A 452 -28.26 3.17 4.77
N ALA A 453 -27.56 2.05 5.03
CA ALA A 453 -28.09 0.70 4.79
C ALA A 453 -29.29 0.32 5.67
N VAL A 454 -29.60 1.10 6.71
CA VAL A 454 -30.80 0.99 7.56
C VAL A 454 -31.76 2.15 7.27
N LEU A 455 -31.26 3.39 7.17
CA LEU A 455 -32.11 4.57 6.95
C LEU A 455 -32.80 4.58 5.58
N GLU A 456 -32.08 4.27 4.50
CA GLU A 456 -32.64 4.31 3.15
C GLU A 456 -33.74 3.27 2.90
N PRO A 457 -33.63 2.00 3.32
CA PRO A 457 -34.76 1.07 3.18
C PRO A 457 -35.96 1.48 4.04
N ILE A 458 -35.74 2.00 5.26
CA ILE A 458 -36.84 2.55 6.08
C ILE A 458 -37.51 3.73 5.36
N ARG A 459 -36.73 4.67 4.84
CA ARG A 459 -37.25 5.82 4.07
C ARG A 459 -38.05 5.36 2.86
N ALA A 460 -37.55 4.38 2.11
CA ALA A 460 -38.25 3.82 0.95
C ALA A 460 -39.59 3.20 1.36
N LEU A 461 -39.63 2.43 2.46
CA LEU A 461 -40.84 1.81 2.97
C LEU A 461 -41.88 2.83 3.48
N VAL A 462 -41.42 3.91 4.13
CA VAL A 462 -42.29 5.03 4.54
C VAL A 462 -42.90 5.71 3.31
N LEU A 463 -42.09 6.01 2.28
CA LEU A 463 -42.58 6.61 1.02
C LEU A 463 -43.57 5.73 0.27
N GLN A 464 -43.48 4.41 0.45
CA GLN A 464 -44.41 3.43 -0.11
C GLN A 464 -45.65 3.21 0.77
N ASN A 465 -45.80 3.95 1.89
CA ASN A 465 -46.85 3.75 2.90
C ASN A 465 -46.91 2.31 3.44
N ARG A 466 -45.76 1.62 3.51
CA ARG A 466 -45.66 0.24 4.01
C ARG A 466 -45.27 0.15 5.48
N ILE A 467 -44.68 1.20 6.04
CA ILE A 467 -44.39 1.33 7.47
C ILE A 467 -44.63 2.77 7.94
N THR A 468 -44.83 2.96 9.23
CA THR A 468 -44.55 4.22 9.94
C THR A 468 -43.25 4.09 10.73
N VAL A 469 -42.63 5.21 11.10
CA VAL A 469 -41.35 5.19 11.83
C VAL A 469 -41.30 6.24 12.93
N SER A 470 -40.74 5.86 14.08
CA SER A 470 -40.30 6.77 15.14
C SER A 470 -38.79 6.73 15.29
N PHE A 471 -38.18 7.89 15.47
CA PHE A 471 -36.75 8.02 15.69
C PHE A 471 -36.46 8.26 17.17
N LEU A 472 -35.64 7.39 17.76
CA LEU A 472 -35.10 7.62 19.10
C LEU A 472 -34.16 8.82 19.08
N PRO A 473 -34.28 9.76 20.04
CA PRO A 473 -33.42 10.92 20.11
C PRO A 473 -31.94 10.55 20.28
N THR A 474 -31.06 11.39 19.75
CA THR A 474 -29.62 11.27 19.99
C THR A 474 -29.22 12.15 21.16
N LEU A 475 -28.51 11.58 22.14
CA LEU A 475 -27.96 12.33 23.27
C LEU A 475 -26.76 13.15 22.82
N LYS A 476 -26.44 14.22 23.56
CA LYS A 476 -25.21 15.02 23.35
C LYS A 476 -23.93 14.18 23.42
N SER A 477 -23.98 13.04 24.10
CA SER A 477 -22.89 12.07 24.17
C SER A 477 -22.69 11.24 22.90
N GLY A 478 -23.59 11.35 21.90
CA GLY A 478 -23.55 10.57 20.65
C GLY A 478 -24.16 9.18 20.73
N SER A 479 -24.74 8.81 21.87
CA SER A 479 -25.51 7.56 22.02
C SER A 479 -26.99 7.84 21.79
N VAL A 480 -27.71 6.84 21.31
CA VAL A 480 -29.17 6.86 21.23
C VAL A 480 -29.76 6.84 22.64
N ASP A 481 -30.79 7.64 22.87
CA ASP A 481 -31.54 7.65 24.13
C ASP A 481 -32.47 6.43 24.19
N VAL A 482 -31.98 5.38 24.85
CA VAL A 482 -32.72 4.14 25.11
C VAL A 482 -33.33 4.12 26.52
N SER A 483 -33.55 5.29 27.13
CA SER A 483 -34.21 5.37 28.42
C SER A 483 -35.60 4.74 28.37
N GLU A 484 -35.93 3.97 29.41
CA GLU A 484 -37.17 3.21 29.49
C GLU A 484 -38.41 4.10 29.28
N GLN A 485 -38.39 5.32 29.81
CA GLN A 485 -39.46 6.31 29.64
C GLN A 485 -39.71 6.69 28.18
N ILE A 486 -38.65 6.90 27.38
CA ILE A 486 -38.80 7.30 25.98
C ILE A 486 -39.27 6.11 25.13
N VAL A 487 -38.63 4.95 25.31
CA VAL A 487 -38.96 3.76 24.53
C VAL A 487 -40.40 3.31 24.83
N THR A 488 -40.79 3.24 26.10
CA THR A 488 -42.17 2.86 26.48
C THR A 488 -43.21 3.88 26.03
N LYS A 489 -42.90 5.18 26.04
CA LYS A 489 -43.80 6.21 25.49
C LYS A 489 -44.06 5.98 24.00
N ILE A 490 -43.01 5.78 23.19
CA ILE A 490 -43.16 5.51 21.75
C ILE A 490 -43.97 4.24 21.52
N LEU A 491 -43.70 3.18 22.28
CA LEU A 491 -44.43 1.91 22.18
C LEU A 491 -45.91 2.05 22.58
N ALA A 492 -46.22 2.84 23.62
CA ALA A 492 -47.59 3.10 24.05
C ALA A 492 -48.39 3.93 23.03
N GLU A 493 -47.72 4.77 22.25
CA GLU A 493 -48.32 5.53 21.15
C GLU A 493 -48.42 4.71 19.85
N ASN A 494 -47.68 3.59 19.74
CA ASN A 494 -47.56 2.78 18.52
C ASN A 494 -47.67 1.28 18.82
N PHE A 495 -48.86 0.82 19.18
CA PHE A 495 -49.13 -0.61 19.45
C PHE A 495 -48.82 -1.51 18.24
N ASN A 496 -48.79 -1.00 17.02
CA ASN A 496 -48.40 -1.72 15.80
C ASN A 496 -46.86 -1.84 15.60
N THR A 497 -46.05 -1.58 16.63
CA THR A 497 -44.58 -1.68 16.52
C THR A 497 -44.14 -3.13 16.30
N VAL A 498 -43.33 -3.40 15.27
CA VAL A 498 -42.84 -4.76 14.97
C VAL A 498 -41.31 -4.87 14.92
N MET A 499 -40.60 -3.74 14.75
CA MET A 499 -39.14 -3.73 14.62
C MET A 499 -38.54 -2.56 15.40
N ILE A 500 -37.49 -2.84 16.15
CA ILE A 500 -36.55 -1.83 16.67
C ILE A 500 -35.17 -2.12 16.08
N SER A 501 -34.60 -1.17 15.35
CA SER A 501 -33.28 -1.31 14.72
C SER A 501 -32.35 -0.20 15.20
N VAL A 502 -31.33 -0.54 15.98
CA VAL A 502 -30.32 0.42 16.44
C VAL A 502 -28.92 -0.17 16.29
N MET A 503 -28.00 0.53 15.64
CA MET A 503 -26.61 0.07 15.50
C MET A 503 -25.92 -0.06 16.86
N LEU A 504 -25.10 -1.10 17.01
CA LEU A 504 -24.38 -1.37 18.26
C LEU A 504 -23.27 -0.34 18.49
N VAL A 505 -22.58 0.04 17.42
CA VAL A 505 -21.49 1.03 17.45
C VAL A 505 -21.68 2.03 16.32
N ASN A 506 -21.70 3.32 16.64
CA ASN A 506 -21.74 4.36 15.64
C ASN A 506 -20.43 4.43 14.84
N ASN A 507 -20.55 4.39 13.51
CA ASN A 507 -19.40 4.39 12.61
C ASN A 507 -18.69 5.74 12.49
N GLU A 508 -19.25 6.84 13.01
CA GLU A 508 -18.58 8.14 13.00
C GLU A 508 -17.87 8.44 14.30
N THR A 509 -18.52 8.24 15.43
CA THR A 509 -18.03 8.62 16.76
C THR A 509 -17.42 7.45 17.53
N GLY A 510 -17.75 6.21 17.16
CA GLY A 510 -17.39 5.01 17.90
C GLY A 510 -18.20 4.78 19.17
N VAL A 511 -19.23 5.59 19.42
CA VAL A 511 -20.09 5.45 20.59
C VAL A 511 -20.83 4.11 20.55
N ILE A 512 -20.83 3.42 21.69
CA ILE A 512 -21.52 2.15 21.89
C ILE A 512 -22.92 2.43 22.43
N ASN A 513 -23.95 1.92 21.75
CA ASN A 513 -25.35 2.04 22.19
C ASN A 513 -25.73 0.88 23.13
N ASP A 514 -26.61 1.15 24.11
CA ASP A 514 -27.07 0.15 25.08
C ASP A 514 -28.21 -0.71 24.50
N ILE A 515 -27.83 -1.62 23.60
CA ILE A 515 -28.73 -2.55 22.91
C ILE A 515 -29.36 -3.55 23.88
N LYS A 516 -28.66 -3.92 24.96
CA LYS A 516 -29.17 -4.86 25.96
C LYS A 516 -30.40 -4.31 26.68
N SER A 517 -30.32 -3.06 27.16
CA SER A 517 -31.47 -2.40 27.78
C SER A 517 -32.62 -2.23 26.80
N LEU A 518 -32.33 -1.84 25.56
CA LEU A 518 -33.34 -1.69 24.50
C LEU A 518 -34.08 -3.01 24.23
N THR A 519 -33.34 -4.12 24.18
CA THR A 519 -33.89 -5.45 23.93
C THR A 519 -34.77 -5.94 25.05
N ARG A 520 -34.36 -5.72 26.31
CA ARG A 520 -35.19 -6.01 27.49
C ARG A 520 -36.53 -5.27 27.42
N ILE A 521 -36.49 -3.95 27.18
CA ILE A 521 -37.70 -3.12 27.11
C ILE A 521 -38.62 -3.59 25.97
N ALA A 522 -38.06 -3.91 24.80
CA ALA A 522 -38.82 -4.41 23.65
C ALA A 522 -39.56 -5.73 23.97
N LYS A 523 -38.89 -6.66 24.65
CA LYS A 523 -39.47 -7.96 25.03
C LYS A 523 -40.58 -7.82 26.07
N GLU A 524 -40.32 -7.06 27.13
CA GLU A 524 -41.31 -6.79 28.19
C GLU A 524 -42.59 -6.17 27.61
N ASN A 525 -42.45 -5.24 26.65
CA ASN A 525 -43.60 -4.56 26.04
C ASN A 525 -44.27 -5.36 24.92
N GLY A 526 -43.52 -6.12 24.12
CA GLY A 526 -44.11 -6.98 23.08
C GLY A 526 -45.10 -8.00 23.67
N MET A 527 -44.79 -8.54 24.85
CA MET A 527 -45.72 -9.40 25.59
C MET A 527 -47.04 -8.69 25.94
N ASN A 528 -46.99 -7.40 26.27
CA ASN A 528 -48.17 -6.62 26.65
C ASN A 528 -49.03 -6.21 25.45
N ILE A 529 -48.40 -6.01 24.29
CA ILE A 529 -49.06 -5.49 23.08
C ILE A 529 -49.67 -6.62 22.22
N GLY A 530 -49.28 -7.87 22.46
CA GLY A 530 -49.91 -9.05 21.86
C GLY A 530 -49.19 -9.60 20.62
N HIS A 531 -48.03 -9.06 20.26
CA HIS A 531 -47.14 -9.63 19.24
C HIS A 531 -45.67 -9.31 19.53
N LYS A 532 -44.79 -10.09 18.89
CA LYS A 532 -43.33 -9.95 19.06
C LYS A 532 -42.83 -8.65 18.41
N ILE A 533 -42.02 -7.91 19.16
CA ILE A 533 -41.22 -6.79 18.66
C ILE A 533 -39.82 -7.31 18.41
N PHE A 534 -39.39 -7.36 17.16
CA PHE A 534 -38.05 -7.81 16.82
C PHE A 534 -37.02 -6.72 17.11
N VAL A 535 -35.85 -7.12 17.61
CA VAL A 535 -34.72 -6.22 17.81
C VAL A 535 -33.57 -6.59 16.88
N HIS A 536 -33.20 -5.66 16.02
CA HIS A 536 -32.05 -5.74 15.12
C HIS A 536 -30.94 -4.80 15.57
N THR A 537 -29.70 -5.28 15.49
CA THR A 537 -28.53 -4.42 15.65
C THR A 537 -27.52 -4.57 14.52
N ASP A 538 -27.12 -3.44 13.94
CA ASP A 538 -25.98 -3.38 13.03
C ASP A 538 -24.67 -3.39 13.84
N ALA A 539 -23.97 -4.53 13.81
CA ALA A 539 -22.73 -4.75 14.54
C ALA A 539 -21.47 -4.58 13.66
N ALA A 540 -21.57 -3.95 12.49
CA ALA A 540 -20.45 -3.79 11.54
C ALA A 540 -19.21 -3.13 12.18
N GLN A 541 -19.40 -2.22 13.13
CA GLN A 541 -18.31 -1.52 13.83
C GLN A 541 -18.06 -2.04 15.25
N ALA A 542 -18.71 -3.13 15.67
CA ALA A 542 -18.48 -3.73 16.98
C ALA A 542 -17.49 -4.89 16.90
N ILE A 543 -17.75 -5.83 15.98
CA ILE A 543 -16.97 -7.07 15.86
C ILE A 543 -15.50 -6.75 15.59
N GLY A 544 -14.61 -7.41 16.35
CA GLY A 544 -13.15 -7.22 16.27
C GLY A 544 -12.61 -5.95 16.94
N LYS A 545 -13.47 -5.16 17.59
CA LYS A 545 -13.12 -3.90 18.28
C LYS A 545 -13.60 -3.89 19.73
N ILE A 546 -14.68 -4.61 20.02
CA ILE A 546 -15.20 -4.93 21.36
C ILE A 546 -15.68 -6.39 21.38
N GLY A 547 -15.91 -6.94 22.57
CA GLY A 547 -16.63 -8.21 22.72
C GLY A 547 -18.09 -8.04 22.27
N VAL A 548 -18.59 -9.03 21.54
CA VAL A 548 -19.98 -9.10 21.08
C VAL A 548 -20.48 -10.50 21.42
N ASP A 549 -21.61 -10.57 22.10
CA ASP A 549 -22.25 -11.81 22.52
C ASP A 549 -23.75 -11.67 22.31
N VAL A 550 -24.34 -12.51 21.45
CA VAL A 550 -25.76 -12.43 21.10
C VAL A 550 -26.68 -12.86 22.25
N ASP A 551 -26.20 -13.67 23.19
CA ASP A 551 -26.97 -14.06 24.37
C ASP A 551 -26.99 -12.93 25.40
N ASP A 552 -25.89 -12.19 25.56
CA ASP A 552 -25.85 -10.99 26.43
C ASP A 552 -26.69 -9.84 25.88
N LEU A 553 -26.63 -9.61 24.56
CA LEU A 553 -27.43 -8.60 23.86
C LEU A 553 -28.90 -9.01 23.72
N ASP A 554 -29.14 -10.31 23.63
CA ASP A 554 -30.45 -10.98 23.53
C ASP A 554 -31.29 -10.57 22.30
N VAL A 555 -30.64 -10.03 21.26
CA VAL A 555 -31.25 -9.53 20.03
C VAL A 555 -31.83 -10.65 19.16
N ASP A 556 -32.80 -10.31 18.31
CA ASP A 556 -33.35 -11.23 17.33
C ASP A 556 -32.50 -11.29 16.06
N TYR A 557 -31.97 -10.14 15.61
CA TYR A 557 -31.11 -10.05 14.43
C TYR A 557 -29.80 -9.30 14.73
N LEU A 558 -28.69 -9.77 14.16
CA LEU A 558 -27.40 -9.07 14.21
C LEU A 558 -26.66 -9.14 12.87
N THR A 559 -26.24 -7.99 12.35
CA THR A 559 -25.50 -7.90 11.08
C THR A 559 -23.98 -8.05 11.27
N VAL A 560 -23.37 -8.96 10.51
CA VAL A 560 -21.92 -9.21 10.47
C VAL A 560 -21.34 -8.73 9.12
N VAL A 561 -20.21 -8.01 9.16
CA VAL A 561 -19.60 -7.38 7.97
C VAL A 561 -18.10 -7.68 7.86
N GLY A 562 -17.71 -8.48 6.86
CA GLY A 562 -16.34 -8.99 6.73
C GLY A 562 -15.27 -7.91 6.52
N HIS A 563 -15.51 -6.95 5.63
CA HIS A 563 -14.51 -5.93 5.29
C HIS A 563 -14.24 -4.90 6.40
N LYS A 564 -14.93 -5.01 7.55
CA LYS A 564 -14.66 -4.22 8.77
C LYS A 564 -13.76 -4.96 9.78
N ILE A 565 -13.42 -6.22 9.50
CA ILE A 565 -12.65 -7.12 10.37
C ILE A 565 -11.51 -7.84 9.63
N TYR A 566 -10.94 -7.20 8.61
CA TYR A 566 -9.88 -7.72 7.74
C TYR A 566 -10.30 -8.94 6.91
N GLY A 567 -11.60 -9.09 6.69
CA GLY A 567 -12.24 -10.14 5.88
C GLY A 567 -12.70 -9.67 4.50
N PRO A 568 -13.15 -10.59 3.64
CA PRO A 568 -13.68 -10.28 2.31
C PRO A 568 -14.93 -9.40 2.36
N ARG A 569 -15.27 -8.79 1.22
CA ARG A 569 -16.48 -7.97 1.04
C ARG A 569 -17.74 -8.84 0.88
N ILE A 570 -17.99 -9.66 1.89
CA ILE A 570 -19.25 -10.38 2.12
C ILE A 570 -19.69 -10.18 3.58
N GLY A 571 -20.83 -10.74 3.96
CA GLY A 571 -21.36 -10.60 5.32
C GLY A 571 -22.16 -11.82 5.75
N ALA A 572 -22.75 -11.69 6.93
CA ALA A 572 -23.73 -12.64 7.43
C ALA A 572 -24.81 -11.90 8.22
N LEU A 573 -25.95 -12.56 8.40
CA LEU A 573 -27.02 -12.18 9.31
C LEU A 573 -27.14 -13.29 10.35
N TYR A 574 -27.02 -12.93 11.62
CA TYR A 574 -27.50 -13.76 12.71
C TYR A 574 -29.00 -13.54 12.86
N ALA A 575 -29.75 -14.62 13.03
CA ALA A 575 -31.15 -14.59 13.41
C ALA A 575 -31.41 -15.64 14.49
N LYS A 576 -31.87 -15.22 15.66
CA LYS A 576 -32.07 -16.11 16.82
C LYS A 576 -33.06 -17.24 16.51
N ASN A 577 -32.62 -18.50 16.61
CA ASN A 577 -33.41 -19.66 16.17
C ASN A 577 -33.98 -19.45 14.76
N ALA A 578 -33.08 -19.25 13.79
CA ALA A 578 -33.39 -18.81 12.43
C ALA A 578 -34.52 -19.61 11.76
N GLY A 579 -35.60 -18.93 11.38
CA GLY A 579 -36.78 -19.52 10.73
C GLY A 579 -37.79 -20.19 11.67
N ILE A 580 -37.50 -20.27 12.97
CA ILE A 580 -38.39 -20.82 14.00
C ILE A 580 -38.98 -19.67 14.82
N ASP A 581 -38.17 -19.03 15.67
CA ASP A 581 -38.62 -17.92 16.53
C ASP A 581 -38.42 -16.56 15.86
N THR A 582 -37.48 -16.50 14.92
CA THR A 582 -37.11 -15.29 14.19
C THR A 582 -37.21 -15.58 12.70
N PRO A 583 -38.23 -15.03 12.01
CA PRO A 583 -38.48 -15.33 10.61
C PRO A 583 -37.41 -14.72 9.72
N ILE A 584 -37.03 -15.40 8.64
CA ILE A 584 -36.20 -14.82 7.59
C ILE A 584 -36.94 -14.97 6.28
N TYR A 585 -37.40 -13.85 5.74
CA TYR A 585 -38.05 -13.81 4.45
C TYR A 585 -37.05 -13.39 3.37
N PRO A 586 -36.88 -14.19 2.30
CA PRO A 586 -35.86 -13.93 1.32
C PRO A 586 -36.19 -12.69 0.48
N LEU A 587 -35.16 -11.89 0.18
CA LEU A 587 -35.24 -10.79 -0.80
C LEU A 587 -35.05 -11.27 -2.25
N MET A 588 -34.45 -12.45 -2.42
CA MET A 588 -34.15 -13.06 -3.71
C MET A 588 -34.82 -14.43 -3.78
N PHE A 589 -35.23 -14.87 -4.98
CA PHE A 589 -35.89 -16.16 -5.17
C PHE A 589 -35.04 -17.05 -6.08
N GLY A 590 -34.91 -18.33 -5.74
CA GLY A 590 -34.03 -19.25 -6.48
C GLY A 590 -33.89 -20.64 -5.83
N GLY A 591 -32.74 -21.29 -6.05
CA GLY A 591 -32.51 -22.73 -5.81
C GLY A 591 -32.41 -23.22 -4.36
N GLY A 592 -32.91 -22.47 -3.38
CA GLY A 592 -33.02 -22.93 -1.98
C GLY A 592 -31.72 -22.94 -1.16
N GLN A 593 -30.63 -22.36 -1.66
CA GLN A 593 -29.39 -22.16 -0.87
C GLN A 593 -29.66 -21.35 0.41
N GLU A 594 -28.78 -21.51 1.41
CA GLU A 594 -28.97 -20.93 2.74
C GLU A 594 -30.36 -21.23 3.32
N ARG A 595 -30.84 -22.47 3.14
CA ARG A 595 -32.15 -22.97 3.61
C ARG A 595 -33.36 -22.24 3.01
N GLY A 596 -33.17 -21.62 1.84
CA GLY A 596 -34.18 -20.80 1.17
C GLY A 596 -34.25 -19.36 1.68
N PHE A 597 -33.49 -19.01 2.72
CA PHE A 597 -33.44 -17.64 3.25
C PHE A 597 -32.64 -16.70 2.34
N ARG A 598 -31.63 -17.23 1.64
CA ARG A 598 -30.78 -16.45 0.72
C ARG A 598 -30.33 -17.36 -0.44
N PRO A 599 -31.16 -17.54 -1.48
CA PRO A 599 -30.82 -18.42 -2.59
C PRO A 599 -29.70 -17.84 -3.49
N GLY A 600 -29.14 -18.71 -4.33
CA GLY A 600 -27.99 -18.44 -5.20
C GLY A 600 -26.78 -19.24 -4.76
N THR A 601 -26.07 -19.87 -5.71
CA THR A 601 -24.89 -20.69 -5.44
C THR A 601 -23.92 -19.96 -4.52
N GLU A 602 -23.53 -20.61 -3.43
CA GLU A 602 -22.74 -20.03 -2.37
C GLU A 602 -21.34 -19.66 -2.87
N ASN A 603 -20.86 -18.49 -2.47
CA ASN A 603 -19.52 -18.04 -2.82
C ASN A 603 -18.50 -18.64 -1.84
N THR A 604 -18.23 -19.94 -1.98
CA THR A 604 -17.42 -20.75 -1.05
C THR A 604 -16.10 -20.08 -0.66
N PRO A 605 -15.26 -19.57 -1.59
CA PRO A 605 -13.99 -18.97 -1.20
C PRO A 605 -14.14 -17.72 -0.35
N MET A 606 -15.14 -16.88 -0.64
CA MET A 606 -15.41 -15.69 0.18
C MET A 606 -15.95 -16.06 1.55
N ILE A 607 -16.82 -17.07 1.65
CA ILE A 607 -17.35 -17.60 2.91
C ILE A 607 -16.21 -18.12 3.79
N VAL A 608 -15.31 -18.92 3.22
CA VAL A 608 -14.10 -19.40 3.92
C VAL A 608 -13.24 -18.23 4.39
N GLY A 609 -13.04 -17.21 3.55
CA GLY A 609 -12.31 -16.00 3.93
C GLY A 609 -12.96 -15.22 5.08
N LEU A 610 -14.29 -15.14 5.11
CA LEU A 610 -15.03 -14.52 6.23
C LEU A 610 -14.86 -15.33 7.51
N GLY A 611 -15.00 -16.66 7.44
CA GLY A 611 -14.75 -17.57 8.56
C GLY A 611 -13.35 -17.39 9.14
N LYS A 612 -12.32 -17.34 8.28
CA LYS A 612 -10.93 -17.10 8.72
C LYS A 612 -10.74 -15.73 9.38
N ALA A 613 -11.42 -14.69 8.88
CA ALA A 613 -11.37 -13.36 9.50
C ALA A 613 -12.00 -13.37 10.90
N CYS A 614 -13.11 -14.08 11.08
CA CYS A 614 -13.77 -14.27 12.37
C CYS A 614 -12.92 -15.09 13.34
N GLU A 615 -12.27 -16.15 12.88
CA GLU A 615 -11.31 -16.94 13.68
C GLU A 615 -10.18 -16.07 14.24
N LEU A 616 -9.54 -15.26 13.38
CA LEU A 616 -8.50 -14.33 13.81
C LEU A 616 -9.00 -13.33 14.87
N VAL A 617 -10.25 -12.87 14.74
CA VAL A 617 -10.86 -12.00 15.76
C VAL A 617 -11.00 -12.75 17.07
N SER A 618 -11.59 -13.95 17.08
CA SER A 618 -11.79 -14.74 18.30
C SER A 618 -10.47 -15.03 19.03
N GLU A 619 -9.39 -15.33 18.29
CA GLU A 619 -8.07 -15.63 18.87
C GLU A 619 -7.36 -14.41 19.45
N ASN A 620 -7.58 -13.22 18.89
CA ASN A 620 -6.71 -12.06 19.14
C ASN A 620 -7.44 -10.81 19.68
N LEU A 621 -8.74 -10.90 19.96
CA LEU A 621 -9.57 -9.74 20.31
C LEU A 621 -8.97 -8.88 21.44
N CYS A 622 -8.51 -9.50 22.54
CA CYS A 622 -7.92 -8.78 23.66
C CYS A 622 -6.65 -8.01 23.25
N SER A 623 -5.81 -8.62 22.40
CA SER A 623 -4.60 -7.98 21.88
C SER A 623 -4.95 -6.79 20.98
N TYR A 624 -5.96 -6.95 20.11
CA TYR A 624 -6.44 -5.87 19.24
C TYR A 624 -6.97 -4.70 20.05
N ILE A 625 -7.82 -4.96 21.05
CA ILE A 625 -8.37 -3.93 21.94
C ILE A 625 -7.24 -3.16 22.62
N HIS A 626 -6.31 -3.88 23.26
CA HIS A 626 -5.19 -3.26 23.97
C HIS A 626 -4.33 -2.39 23.05
N HIS A 627 -4.03 -2.88 21.85
CA HIS A 627 -3.27 -2.13 20.84
C HIS A 627 -4.00 -0.85 20.41
N TYR A 628 -5.30 -0.93 20.13
CA TYR A 628 -6.10 0.24 19.75
C TYR A 628 -6.21 1.25 20.88
N GLU A 629 -6.41 0.80 22.13
CA GLU A 629 -6.46 1.68 23.31
C GLU A 629 -5.15 2.43 23.53
N MET A 630 -4.02 1.74 23.37
CA MET A 630 -2.69 2.34 23.46
C MET A 630 -2.52 3.44 22.41
N LEU A 631 -2.83 3.15 21.14
CA LEU A 631 -2.71 4.13 20.05
C LEU A 631 -3.67 5.31 20.22
N LYS A 632 -4.91 5.07 20.64
CA LYS A 632 -5.89 6.12 20.92
C LYS A 632 -5.42 7.03 22.05
N THR A 633 -4.89 6.45 23.12
CA THR A 633 -4.33 7.22 24.25
C THR A 633 -3.15 8.07 23.79
N HIS A 634 -2.24 7.48 23.01
CA HIS A 634 -1.10 8.19 22.43
C HIS A 634 -1.53 9.33 21.51
N PHE A 635 -2.53 9.09 20.66
CA PHE A 635 -3.11 10.09 19.77
C PHE A 635 -3.70 11.28 20.54
N LEU A 636 -4.60 11.00 21.50
CA LEU A 636 -5.27 12.03 22.31
C LEU A 636 -4.26 12.91 23.05
N LYS A 637 -3.21 12.32 23.60
CA LYS A 637 -2.13 13.05 24.25
C LYS A 637 -1.33 13.88 23.24
N SER A 638 -0.86 13.26 22.16
CA SER A 638 0.03 13.88 21.20
C SER A 638 -0.61 15.04 20.44
N ILE A 639 -1.90 14.90 20.09
CA ILE A 639 -2.62 15.95 19.37
C ILE A 639 -2.83 17.18 20.24
N GLU A 640 -3.11 17.01 21.53
CA GLU A 640 -3.27 18.10 22.49
C GLU A 640 -1.92 18.77 22.83
N GLU A 641 -0.85 17.99 23.03
CA GLU A 641 0.49 18.52 23.36
C GLU A 641 1.09 19.37 22.25
N LYS A 642 0.82 19.03 20.98
CA LYS A 642 1.34 19.74 19.79
C LYS A 642 0.38 20.83 19.29
N LYS A 643 -0.73 21.06 20.00
CA LYS A 643 -1.78 22.02 19.63
C LYS A 643 -1.30 23.48 19.69
N PRO A 644 -1.56 24.30 18.66
CA PRO A 644 -1.38 25.75 18.73
C PRO A 644 -2.22 26.41 19.84
N LYS A 645 -1.67 27.42 20.53
CA LYS A 645 -2.31 28.06 21.71
C LYS A 645 -3.67 28.71 21.43
N ASN A 646 -3.95 29.07 20.19
CA ASN A 646 -5.18 29.71 19.74
C ASN A 646 -6.23 28.72 19.23
N ILE A 647 -6.01 27.41 19.41
CA ILE A 647 -6.92 26.35 18.95
C ILE A 647 -7.40 25.55 20.15
N ASN A 648 -8.68 25.23 20.17
CA ASN A 648 -9.32 24.24 21.03
C ASN A 648 -9.70 23.02 20.19
N ILE A 649 -9.46 21.82 20.72
CA ILE A 649 -9.92 20.57 20.11
C ILE A 649 -11.24 20.17 20.78
N ILE A 650 -12.22 19.79 19.97
CA ILE A 650 -13.51 19.28 20.42
C ILE A 650 -13.58 17.81 20.01
N PHE A 651 -13.45 16.90 20.96
CA PHE A 651 -13.66 15.47 20.69
C PHE A 651 -15.16 15.15 20.72
N HIS A 652 -15.63 14.30 19.83
CA HIS A 652 -17.04 13.96 19.73
C HIS A 652 -17.31 12.59 20.36
N GLY A 653 -18.35 12.49 21.19
CA GLY A 653 -18.75 11.25 21.88
C GLY A 653 -18.65 11.32 23.42
N HIS A 654 -18.69 10.15 24.07
CA HIS A 654 -18.57 9.97 25.53
C HIS A 654 -17.15 10.26 26.09
N GLN A 655 -16.70 11.53 26.05
CA GLN A 655 -15.34 11.92 26.48
C GLN A 655 -14.99 11.48 27.92
N ASN A 656 -15.96 11.49 28.84
CA ASN A 656 -15.76 11.15 30.26
C ASN A 656 -16.05 9.67 30.59
N LYS A 657 -16.45 8.85 29.59
CA LYS A 657 -16.75 7.43 29.77
C LYS A 657 -16.08 6.63 28.64
N PRO A 658 -14.74 6.47 28.68
CA PRO A 658 -13.99 5.85 27.59
C PRO A 658 -14.43 4.42 27.28
N LYS A 659 -14.98 3.68 28.26
CA LYS A 659 -15.56 2.34 28.06
C LYS A 659 -16.81 2.30 27.17
N LEU A 660 -17.44 3.45 26.90
CA LEU A 660 -18.61 3.57 26.01
C LEU A 660 -18.23 4.03 24.59
N ILE A 661 -16.94 4.00 24.25
CA ILE A 661 -16.45 4.30 22.91
C ILE A 661 -15.49 3.20 22.49
N THR A 662 -15.61 2.72 21.26
CA THR A 662 -14.63 1.77 20.70
C THR A 662 -13.21 2.35 20.71
N PRO A 663 -12.19 1.50 20.90
CA PRO A 663 -10.83 1.97 21.10
C PRO A 663 -10.14 2.40 19.80
N ASN A 664 -10.67 2.07 18.63
CA ASN A 664 -10.00 2.26 17.35
C ASN A 664 -10.40 3.54 16.59
N VAL A 665 -11.22 4.41 17.19
CA VAL A 665 -11.70 5.65 16.56
C VAL A 665 -11.68 6.83 17.53
N VAL A 666 -11.34 7.98 16.96
CA VAL A 666 -11.54 9.30 17.56
C VAL A 666 -12.10 10.23 16.49
N ASN A 667 -13.27 10.81 16.76
CA ASN A 667 -13.84 11.88 15.96
C ASN A 667 -13.61 13.20 16.67
N PHE A 668 -13.11 14.20 15.96
CA PHE A 668 -12.77 15.49 16.56
C PHE A 668 -12.88 16.63 15.57
N SER A 669 -13.08 17.83 16.09
CA SER A 669 -13.14 19.10 15.40
C SER A 669 -12.18 20.10 16.05
N ILE A 670 -11.93 21.23 15.39
CA ILE A 670 -11.17 22.35 15.97
C ILE A 670 -11.98 23.63 16.04
N GLN A 671 -11.70 24.47 17.03
CA GLN A 671 -12.31 25.77 17.24
C GLN A 671 -11.24 26.80 17.63
N LEU A 672 -11.26 28.01 17.04
CA LEU A 672 -10.30 29.06 17.35
C LEU A 672 -10.70 29.84 18.62
N SER A 673 -9.74 30.09 19.51
CA SER A 673 -9.99 30.63 20.86
C SER A 673 -10.20 32.15 20.92
N ASN A 674 -9.92 32.93 19.85
CA ASN A 674 -9.98 34.41 19.86
C ASN A 674 -10.29 35.04 18.47
N CYS A 675 -11.52 34.98 17.97
CA CYS A 675 -11.95 35.83 16.84
C CYS A 675 -13.28 36.53 17.17
N PHE A 676 -13.19 37.79 17.60
CA PHE A 676 -14.31 38.74 17.65
C PHE A 676 -14.54 39.44 16.31
N CYS A 677 -13.76 39.10 15.28
CA CYS A 677 -13.84 39.68 13.96
C CYS A 677 -13.27 38.71 12.93
N VAL A 678 -14.02 38.47 11.86
CA VAL A 678 -13.81 37.47 10.79
C VAL A 678 -14.20 36.05 11.20
N ASP A 679 -15.27 35.59 10.56
CA ASP A 679 -15.80 34.24 10.65
C ASP A 679 -14.76 33.17 10.32
N VAL A 680 -14.66 32.15 11.18
CA VAL A 680 -13.94 30.89 10.92
C VAL A 680 -14.55 30.14 9.72
N ARG A 681 -15.76 30.54 9.31
CA ARG A 681 -16.61 30.01 8.22
C ARG A 681 -15.90 29.74 6.88
N GLU A 682 -14.76 30.38 6.59
CA GLU A 682 -14.08 30.28 5.28
C GLU A 682 -12.70 29.61 5.27
N ARG A 683 -12.06 29.30 6.41
CA ARG A 683 -10.64 28.92 6.40
C ARG A 683 -10.33 27.43 6.51
N VAL A 684 -11.09 26.64 7.29
CA VAL A 684 -10.76 25.23 7.52
C VAL A 684 -11.98 24.32 7.35
N SER A 685 -12.09 23.68 6.18
CA SER A 685 -13.11 22.65 5.91
C SER A 685 -12.54 21.24 6.05
N SER A 686 -13.36 20.28 6.49
CA SER A 686 -12.96 18.86 6.52
C SER A 686 -12.54 18.33 5.14
N ALA A 687 -13.14 18.87 4.07
CA ALA A 687 -12.81 18.50 2.69
C ALA A 687 -11.39 18.93 2.30
N ASP A 688 -11.02 20.17 2.61
CA ASP A 688 -9.69 20.72 2.32
C ASP A 688 -8.62 20.09 3.23
N LEU A 689 -8.93 19.90 4.52
CA LEU A 689 -8.06 19.16 5.45
C LEU A 689 -7.74 17.77 4.92
N THR A 690 -8.77 17.02 4.52
CA THR A 690 -8.58 15.66 3.97
C THR A 690 -7.73 15.70 2.72
N LYS A 691 -7.99 16.62 1.80
CA LYS A 691 -7.23 16.75 0.54
C LYS A 691 -5.75 17.05 0.79
N LEU A 692 -5.46 18.01 1.66
CA LEU A 692 -4.08 18.40 1.98
C LEU A 692 -3.32 17.33 2.75
N LEU A 693 -4.03 16.53 3.56
CA LEU A 693 -3.49 15.33 4.20
C LEU A 693 -3.23 14.21 3.17
N GLU A 694 -4.13 14.00 2.21
CA GLU A 694 -3.97 13.03 1.13
C GLU A 694 -2.77 13.36 0.24
N GLU A 695 -2.54 14.65 -0.07
CA GLU A 695 -1.34 15.13 -0.78
C GLU A 695 -0.04 14.83 -0.03
N ARG A 696 -0.11 14.69 1.31
CA ARG A 696 1.00 14.26 2.18
C ARG A 696 1.04 12.74 2.40
N GLY A 697 0.21 11.98 1.69
CA GLY A 697 0.17 10.52 1.77
C GLY A 697 -0.65 9.97 2.95
N ILE A 698 -1.52 10.78 3.56
CA ILE A 698 -2.39 10.37 4.66
C ILE A 698 -3.84 10.28 4.12
N SER A 699 -4.42 9.09 4.05
CA SER A 699 -5.89 8.99 3.88
C SER A 699 -6.55 9.00 5.24
N ILE A 700 -7.59 9.81 5.41
CA ILE A 700 -8.40 9.88 6.63
C ILE A 700 -9.88 9.90 6.27
N GLY A 701 -10.70 9.33 7.15
CA GLY A 701 -12.15 9.37 6.98
C GLY A 701 -12.71 10.77 7.24
N ARG A 702 -13.54 11.26 6.33
CA ARG A 702 -14.45 12.38 6.59
C ARG A 702 -15.62 11.92 7.46
N GLY A 703 -16.16 12.80 8.31
CA GLY A 703 -17.55 12.66 8.78
C GLY A 703 -18.45 12.62 7.54
N SER A 704 -19.33 11.61 7.41
CA SER A 704 -20.12 11.33 6.20
C SER A 704 -19.34 11.27 4.87
N ALA A 705 -18.49 10.26 4.70
CA ALA A 705 -17.67 10.04 3.50
C ALA A 705 -18.42 9.66 2.19
N CYS A 706 -19.72 9.99 2.04
CA CYS A 706 -20.48 9.64 0.84
C CYS A 706 -21.50 10.71 0.40
N HIS A 707 -21.10 11.96 0.17
CA HIS A 707 -21.87 12.82 -0.75
C HIS A 707 -20.93 13.67 -1.60
N SER A 708 -20.87 13.33 -2.89
CA SER A 708 -20.23 14.07 -3.96
C SER A 708 -20.75 15.52 -4.02
N GLY A 709 -19.89 16.49 -3.68
CA GLY A 709 -19.98 17.87 -4.17
C GLY A 709 -20.86 18.87 -3.39
N LEU A 710 -21.58 18.48 -2.34
CA LEU A 710 -22.37 19.41 -1.52
C LEU A 710 -21.71 19.63 -0.14
N LYS A 711 -21.64 20.89 0.32
CA LYS A 711 -21.22 21.28 1.69
C LYS A 711 -22.28 20.82 2.71
N ILE A 712 -22.39 19.52 2.96
CA ILE A 712 -23.34 18.96 3.93
C ILE A 712 -22.54 18.49 5.16
N CYS A 713 -22.92 19.00 6.33
CA CYS A 713 -22.34 18.62 7.62
C CYS A 713 -22.78 17.20 8.00
N SER A 714 -22.01 16.52 8.86
CA SER A 714 -22.37 15.18 9.32
C SER A 714 -23.74 15.19 10.03
N PRO A 715 -24.74 14.43 9.53
CA PRO A 715 -26.04 14.31 10.19
C PRO A 715 -25.92 13.76 11.61
N VAL A 716 -24.92 12.90 11.87
CA VAL A 716 -24.65 12.33 13.19
C VAL A 716 -24.24 13.41 14.18
N LEU A 717 -23.29 14.27 13.80
CA LEU A 717 -22.83 15.36 14.67
C LEU A 717 -23.94 16.41 14.88
N THR A 718 -24.73 16.70 13.85
CA THR A 718 -25.90 17.59 13.99
C THR A 718 -26.94 17.00 14.94
N ALA A 719 -27.23 15.69 14.87
CA ALA A 719 -28.14 15.01 15.80
C ALA A 719 -27.63 15.05 17.26
N MET A 720 -26.31 15.12 17.47
CA MET A 720 -25.69 15.33 18.78
C MET A 720 -25.85 16.78 19.31
N GLY A 721 -26.43 17.68 18.51
CA GLY A 721 -26.55 19.10 18.83
C GLY A 721 -25.26 19.88 18.62
N ILE A 722 -24.34 19.37 17.79
CA ILE A 722 -23.10 20.06 17.43
C ILE A 722 -23.41 21.06 16.33
N ASP A 723 -22.92 22.28 16.52
CA ASP A 723 -23.09 23.34 15.53
C ASP A 723 -22.53 22.89 14.16
N SER A 724 -23.27 23.20 13.10
CA SER A 724 -22.89 22.91 11.72
C SER A 724 -21.46 23.39 11.38
N GLU A 725 -21.02 24.51 11.97
CA GLU A 725 -19.69 25.05 11.77
C GLU A 725 -18.61 24.10 12.32
N ILE A 726 -18.79 23.62 13.55
CA ILE A 726 -17.88 22.67 14.21
C ILE A 726 -17.96 21.31 13.51
N ALA A 727 -19.16 20.87 13.12
CA ALA A 727 -19.34 19.61 12.40
C ALA A 727 -18.66 19.64 11.01
N GLY A 728 -18.65 20.79 10.34
CA GLY A 728 -18.09 20.98 8.99
C GLY A 728 -16.57 20.79 8.91
N ASN A 729 -15.85 20.92 10.02
CA ASN A 729 -14.40 20.69 10.10
C ASN A 729 -14.02 19.38 10.83
N SER A 730 -14.99 18.51 11.11
CA SER A 730 -14.74 17.24 11.78
C SER A 730 -13.87 16.27 10.96
N LEU A 731 -12.95 15.59 11.63
CA LEU A 731 -12.17 14.49 11.09
C LEU A 731 -12.33 13.25 11.95
N ARG A 732 -12.34 12.10 11.29
CA ARG A 732 -12.42 10.80 11.94
C ARG A 732 -11.08 10.09 11.82
N PHE A 733 -10.29 10.18 12.87
CA PHE A 733 -9.06 9.42 13.02
C PHE A 733 -9.40 7.98 13.42
N SER A 734 -8.87 7.00 12.69
CA SER A 734 -9.08 5.60 13.01
C SER A 734 -7.81 4.79 12.82
N VAL A 735 -7.60 3.80 13.70
CA VAL A 735 -6.43 2.93 13.73
C VAL A 735 -6.82 1.48 13.44
N GLY A 736 -5.85 0.70 12.98
CA GLY A 736 -6.00 -0.70 12.63
C GLY A 736 -4.89 -1.57 13.24
N ARG A 737 -4.94 -2.88 13.03
CA ARG A 737 -4.04 -3.89 13.62
C ARG A 737 -2.55 -3.65 13.34
N GLY A 738 -2.23 -2.95 12.25
CA GLY A 738 -0.86 -2.68 11.82
C GLY A 738 -0.43 -1.23 12.00
N THR A 739 -1.24 -0.38 12.64
CA THR A 739 -0.89 1.02 12.88
C THR A 739 0.18 1.11 13.98
N SER A 740 1.23 1.89 13.78
CA SER A 740 2.27 2.09 14.78
C SER A 740 2.13 3.42 15.53
N VAL A 741 2.86 3.57 16.65
CA VAL A 741 2.96 4.84 17.39
C VAL A 741 3.54 5.94 16.49
N GLU A 742 4.52 5.60 15.65
CA GLU A 742 5.12 6.52 14.70
C GLU A 742 4.14 6.99 13.63
N ASP A 743 3.18 6.15 13.24
CA ASP A 743 2.11 6.54 12.30
C ASP A 743 1.21 7.61 12.92
N VAL A 744 0.87 7.43 14.21
CA VAL A 744 0.11 8.43 14.98
C VAL A 744 0.90 9.74 15.10
N ASP A 745 2.19 9.67 15.42
CA ASP A 745 3.05 10.85 15.52
C ASP A 745 3.19 11.60 14.20
N PHE A 746 3.32 10.86 13.11
CA PHE A 746 3.38 11.41 11.76
C PHE A 746 2.05 12.08 11.39
N PHE A 747 0.92 11.42 11.65
CA PHE A 747 -0.40 12.00 11.45
C PHE A 747 -0.55 13.32 12.21
N VAL A 748 -0.26 13.34 13.51
CA VAL A 748 -0.41 14.54 14.34
C VAL A 748 0.48 15.68 13.84
N LYS A 749 1.72 15.37 13.45
CA LYS A 749 2.64 16.37 12.88
C LYS A 749 2.05 16.97 11.60
N CYS A 750 1.69 16.14 10.63
CA CYS A 750 1.15 16.61 9.36
C CYS A 750 -0.20 17.31 9.53
N TYR A 751 -1.04 16.85 10.46
CA TYR A 751 -2.30 17.50 10.78
C TYR A 751 -2.08 18.95 11.22
N TRP A 752 -1.16 19.19 12.17
CA TRP A 752 -0.88 20.55 12.62
C TRP A 752 -0.16 21.41 11.57
N GLU A 753 0.72 20.82 10.74
CA GLU A 753 1.31 21.52 9.59
C GLU A 753 0.23 22.00 8.62
N VAL A 754 -0.71 21.11 8.24
CA VAL A 754 -1.83 21.45 7.35
C VAL A 754 -2.72 22.51 7.98
N VAL A 755 -3.11 22.35 9.25
CA VAL A 755 -3.94 23.35 9.94
C VAL A 755 -3.25 24.72 9.96
N ASN A 756 -1.94 24.78 10.22
CA ASN A 756 -1.18 26.03 10.20
C ASN A 756 -1.05 26.64 8.80
N GLU A 757 -1.02 25.83 7.74
CA GLU A 757 -1.02 26.32 6.35
C GLU A 757 -2.37 26.92 5.93
N MET A 758 -3.47 26.46 6.54
CA MET A 758 -4.83 26.92 6.25
C MET A 758 -5.25 28.17 7.03
N LEU A 759 -4.61 28.45 8.17
CA LEU A 759 -4.88 29.60 9.05
C LEU A 759 -4.13 30.84 8.60
#